data_AF-A0A8C8ERM9-F1
#
_entry.id   AF-A0A8C8ERM9-F1
#
_cell.length_a   1.000
_cell.length_b   1.000
_cell.length_c   1.000
_cell.angle_alpha   90.00
_cell.angle_beta   90.00
_cell.angle_gamma   90.00
#
_symmetry.space_group_name_H-M   'P 1'
#
loop_
_entity.id
_entity.type
_entity.pdbx_description
1 polymer ?
#
loop_
_entity_poly.entity_id
_entity_poly.type
_entity_poly.pdbx_seq_one_letter_code
_entity_poly.pdbx_strand_id
1 'polypeptide(L)'
;MAASGLDDLNFTMKEITGSGSTSDETFTASVVPESSSTLSLSEDNKLVCVEYPGIISNVDKMLESIGGIQGMSKTYADPSRRLELRFRPQDPFCHPVCGNRYPSTNLLLRMKRRVRKGNPKEAQISMDILGVIGTTYKFQGMADFQYLAVHSAKDGSHTSLYDKIILRKPENNEFFEQPVPLFLPPPIFSRLDSAVDYNYRPEIQHKEGHCPPTVSRDNLIGLSRARRPHNAIFLTFNDQNIPTEPLEAAKVNWKRVCVHPSDIKAEEQLKEMFESRPIWSGYAVKANLDLHPDKLKLLLPIMAYYMVTGPWRSLWVRFGYDPCKTPEAKKYQVLDFRIRCSTKHGYTINDMPVKAKRSTFNYTLPITLNKAVPQAANVTDLPPEGPAGGRSANITKYQLKDSSYIFRDGTLPPHRQMFYQLCDLDVESIRNVISRNDGQEEECDERDGWCLSHTSDDLRDIMSSMIKQVIRAKRSGNYGLWDQHAAIAWVNRNIRAFGGDPNNLTIFGESAGAVSSSFQVAEKVGCPKDDQMMACLKLIDANVLTLAGTTALGGSPSTPMVDNLVLSPVIDGDFLPDHPGNLFHNAADSDHLAGVNSMDAHPFTGPDIIYLGGRGLIGYLGGRWHSVRCWPCAWCSLNGTADFTEPTESNK
;
A
#
# COMPACT_ATOMS: atom_id res chain seq x y z
N MET A 1 -0.27 -29.08 27.59
CA MET A 1 0.87 -29.76 28.25
C MET A 1 2.04 -28.80 28.30
N ALA A 2 2.97 -28.96 29.24
CA ALA A 2 4.03 -27.98 29.50
C ALA A 2 5.01 -27.85 28.32
N ALA A 3 5.38 -26.61 28.00
CA ALA A 3 6.54 -26.31 27.15
C ALA A 3 7.80 -26.24 28.03
N SER A 4 8.46 -27.37 28.23
CA SER A 4 9.74 -27.46 28.94
C SER A 4 10.54 -28.67 28.44
N GLY A 5 11.40 -28.43 27.46
CA GLY A 5 12.28 -29.43 26.84
C GLY A 5 12.62 -29.03 25.39
N LEU A 6 13.88 -29.25 24.99
CA LEU A 6 14.63 -28.73 23.83
C LEU A 6 15.51 -27.51 24.20
N ASP A 7 16.84 -27.47 23.99
CA ASP A 7 17.84 -28.51 23.68
C ASP A 7 19.22 -27.97 24.13
N ASP A 8 20.06 -28.78 24.79
CA ASP A 8 21.49 -28.48 24.92
C ASP A 8 22.25 -29.09 23.75
N LEU A 9 22.79 -28.24 22.86
CA LEU A 9 23.60 -28.68 21.72
C LEU A 9 25.07 -28.86 22.15
N ASN A 10 25.46 -30.11 22.38
CA ASN A 10 26.86 -30.49 22.60
C ASN A 10 27.61 -30.60 21.27
N PHE A 11 28.65 -29.79 21.10
CA PHE A 11 29.55 -29.83 19.95
C PHE A 11 30.94 -30.33 20.36
N THR A 12 31.35 -31.49 19.84
CA THR A 12 32.70 -32.03 20.01
C THR A 12 33.64 -31.43 18.97
N MET A 13 34.39 -30.37 19.31
CA MET A 13 35.41 -29.83 18.42
C MET A 13 36.70 -30.65 18.50
N LYS A 14 37.13 -31.23 17.39
CA LYS A 14 38.45 -31.88 17.28
C LYS A 14 39.55 -30.82 17.21
N GLU A 15 40.56 -30.94 18.07
CA GLU A 15 41.72 -30.05 18.07
C GLU A 15 42.54 -30.27 16.78
N ILE A 16 42.69 -29.22 15.96
CA ILE A 16 43.47 -29.28 14.72
C ILE A 16 44.92 -28.90 15.03
N THR A 17 45.74 -29.91 15.37
CA THR A 17 47.19 -29.78 15.46
C THR A 17 47.80 -29.72 14.05
N GLY A 18 48.00 -28.52 13.52
CA GLY A 18 48.55 -28.31 12.19
C GLY A 18 50.05 -28.56 12.09
N SER A 19 50.48 -29.79 11.83
CA SER A 19 51.83 -30.12 11.37
C SER A 19 51.87 -30.23 9.85
N GLY A 20 52.48 -29.25 9.18
CA GLY A 20 52.64 -29.27 7.73
C GLY A 20 53.94 -29.96 7.28
N SER A 21 53.81 -31.11 6.62
CA SER A 21 54.80 -31.61 5.65
C SER A 21 54.16 -32.57 4.64
N THR A 22 54.71 -32.58 3.43
CA THR A 22 54.33 -33.43 2.30
C THR A 22 54.78 -34.89 2.45
N SER A 23 54.20 -35.76 1.62
CA SER A 23 54.56 -37.16 1.31
C SER A 23 54.44 -38.21 2.43
N ASP A 24 53.67 -39.25 2.09
CA ASP A 24 53.62 -40.62 2.61
C ASP A 24 54.30 -40.94 3.95
N GLU A 25 53.47 -41.11 5.00
CA GLU A 25 53.56 -42.28 5.89
C GLU A 25 52.26 -42.44 6.70
N THR A 26 51.94 -43.67 7.13
CA THR A 26 50.69 -43.99 7.85
C THR A 26 50.81 -43.65 9.34
N PHE A 27 50.13 -42.60 9.78
CA PHE A 27 50.15 -42.17 11.18
C PHE A 27 48.95 -42.67 12.00
N THR A 28 49.24 -43.40 13.09
CA THR A 28 48.28 -43.66 14.16
C THR A 28 48.27 -42.49 15.14
N ALA A 29 47.18 -41.71 15.15
CA ALA A 29 47.02 -40.60 16.08
C ALA A 29 46.56 -41.09 17.46
N SER A 30 47.32 -40.82 18.51
CA SER A 30 46.86 -40.98 19.89
C SER A 30 45.91 -39.84 20.27
N VAL A 31 44.71 -40.20 20.73
CA VAL A 31 43.67 -39.22 21.11
C VAL A 31 43.97 -38.71 22.53
N VAL A 32 44.33 -37.43 22.63
CA VAL A 32 44.34 -36.70 23.91
C VAL A 32 42.90 -36.27 24.25
N PRO A 33 42.46 -36.29 25.52
CA PRO A 33 41.05 -36.09 25.85
C PRO A 33 40.50 -34.72 25.46
N GLU A 34 39.28 -34.79 24.93
CA GLU A 34 38.44 -33.74 24.36
C GLU A 34 38.41 -32.41 25.13
N SER A 35 38.53 -31.29 24.42
CA SER A 35 37.99 -30.00 24.86
C SER A 35 36.55 -29.86 24.36
N SER A 36 35.61 -30.54 25.04
CA SER A 36 34.18 -30.36 24.80
C SER A 36 33.73 -28.96 25.24
N SER A 37 33.04 -28.23 24.37
CA SER A 37 32.44 -26.93 24.69
C SER A 37 30.93 -26.99 24.51
N THR A 38 30.19 -26.85 25.61
CA THR A 38 28.72 -26.81 25.63
C THR A 38 28.25 -25.37 25.61
N LEU A 39 27.27 -25.06 24.75
CA LEU A 39 26.62 -23.75 24.68
C LEU A 39 25.15 -23.90 25.07
N SER A 40 24.74 -23.30 26.19
CA SER A 40 23.33 -23.19 26.57
C SER A 40 22.60 -22.21 25.64
N LEU A 41 21.47 -22.62 25.06
CA LEU A 41 20.67 -21.81 24.13
C LEU A 41 19.75 -20.78 24.83
N SER A 42 20.27 -20.05 25.83
CA SER A 42 19.55 -18.92 26.45
C SER A 42 19.47 -17.71 25.51
N GLU A 43 18.52 -16.81 25.76
CA GLU A 43 18.36 -15.59 24.95
C GLU A 43 19.59 -14.68 24.98
N ASP A 44 20.31 -14.66 26.10
CA ASP A 44 21.55 -13.89 26.31
C ASP A 44 22.68 -14.27 25.34
N ASN A 45 22.64 -15.47 24.77
CA ASN A 45 23.65 -15.99 23.84
C ASN A 45 23.29 -15.75 22.36
N LYS A 46 22.22 -14.98 22.06
CA LYS A 46 21.83 -14.59 20.70
C LYS A 46 22.55 -13.33 20.25
N LEU A 47 23.34 -13.44 19.20
CA LEU A 47 24.14 -12.35 18.62
C LEU A 47 23.51 -11.82 17.32
N VAL A 48 23.81 -10.56 17.01
CA VAL A 48 23.46 -9.91 15.73
C VAL A 48 24.74 -9.66 14.94
N CYS A 49 24.76 -10.09 13.69
CA CYS A 49 25.88 -9.90 12.77
C CYS A 49 25.54 -8.80 11.74
N VAL A 50 26.55 -8.00 11.38
CA VAL A 50 26.47 -7.06 10.26
C VAL A 50 27.59 -7.39 9.30
N GLU A 51 27.24 -7.86 8.10
CA GLU A 51 28.19 -8.07 7.00
C GLU A 51 28.48 -6.72 6.34
N TYR A 52 29.34 -5.93 7.00
CA TYR A 52 29.72 -4.58 6.56
C TYR A 52 30.44 -4.63 5.19
N PRO A 53 30.05 -3.81 4.21
CA PRO A 53 30.58 -3.86 2.84
C PRO A 53 31.92 -3.12 2.71
N GLY A 54 32.90 -3.48 3.53
CA GLY A 54 34.22 -2.86 3.56
C GLY A 54 35.14 -3.45 4.62
N ILE A 55 36.44 -3.17 4.51
CA ILE A 55 37.45 -3.64 5.47
C ILE A 55 37.47 -2.68 6.67
N ILE A 56 37.23 -3.22 7.88
CA ILE A 56 37.17 -2.44 9.11
C ILE A 56 38.57 -2.36 9.74
N SER A 57 39.15 -1.16 9.79
CA SER A 57 40.39 -0.85 10.52
C SER A 57 40.17 -0.03 11.80
N ASN A 58 39.05 0.69 11.88
CA ASN A 58 38.63 1.46 13.04
C ASN A 58 37.14 1.17 13.30
N VAL A 59 36.83 0.66 14.49
CA VAL A 59 35.48 0.20 14.85
C VAL A 59 34.54 1.38 15.11
N ASP A 60 35.03 2.46 15.72
CA ASP A 60 34.20 3.62 16.09
C ASP A 60 33.63 4.33 14.85
N LYS A 61 34.47 4.53 13.82
CA LYS A 61 34.05 5.09 12.52
C LYS A 61 33.09 4.18 11.75
N MET A 62 33.24 2.86 11.91
CA MET A 62 32.31 1.89 11.34
C MET A 62 30.95 1.94 12.06
N LEU A 63 30.95 2.08 13.39
CA LEU A 63 29.72 2.27 14.15
C LEU A 63 29.04 3.60 13.79
N GLU A 64 29.80 4.70 13.68
CA GLU A 64 29.28 6.01 13.24
C GLU A 64 28.59 5.93 11.87
N SER A 65 29.17 5.18 10.91
CA SER A 65 28.60 5.05 9.56
C SER A 65 27.28 4.29 9.50
N ILE A 66 26.95 3.48 10.50
CA ILE A 66 25.67 2.75 10.62
C ILE A 66 24.73 3.31 11.71
N GLY A 67 24.90 4.60 12.06
CA GLY A 67 24.03 5.31 13.00
C GLY A 67 24.32 5.05 14.49
N GLY A 68 25.48 4.48 14.79
CA GLY A 68 25.92 4.12 16.14
C GLY A 68 25.10 2.99 16.77
N ILE A 69 25.50 2.60 17.99
CA ILE A 69 24.85 1.50 18.72
C ILE A 69 23.36 1.75 18.97
N GLN A 70 22.97 3.01 19.17
CA GLN A 70 21.57 3.40 19.36
C GLN A 70 20.75 3.29 18.07
N GLY A 71 21.30 3.69 16.91
CA GLY A 71 20.66 3.55 15.61
C GLY A 71 20.47 2.08 15.22
N MET A 72 21.50 1.26 15.44
CA MET A 72 21.44 -0.19 15.27
C MET A 72 20.37 -0.83 16.17
N SER A 73 20.34 -0.49 17.47
CA SER A 73 19.37 -1.04 18.42
C SER A 73 17.93 -0.70 18.02
N LYS A 74 17.66 0.55 17.63
CA LYS A 74 16.33 0.98 17.15
C LYS A 74 15.92 0.26 15.86
N THR A 75 16.88 0.00 14.97
CA THR A 75 16.66 -0.75 13.72
C THR A 75 16.40 -2.23 14.00
N TYR A 76 17.08 -2.83 14.98
CA TYR A 76 16.88 -4.22 15.35
C TYR A 76 15.52 -4.46 16.05
N ALA A 77 15.06 -3.50 16.84
CA ALA A 77 13.77 -3.56 17.52
C ALA A 77 12.56 -3.51 16.56
N ASP A 78 12.71 -2.93 15.36
CA ASP A 78 11.66 -2.80 14.35
C ASP A 78 12.01 -3.62 13.09
N PRO A 79 11.44 -4.84 12.92
CA PRO A 79 11.73 -5.71 11.77
C PRO A 79 11.40 -5.12 10.39
N SER A 80 10.62 -4.03 10.30
CA SER A 80 10.30 -3.36 9.04
C SER A 80 11.43 -2.47 8.50
N ARG A 81 12.39 -2.09 9.36
CA ARG A 81 13.50 -1.20 9.03
C ARG A 81 14.69 -1.95 8.45
N ARG A 82 15.35 -1.31 7.49
CA ARG A 82 16.65 -1.73 6.97
C ARG A 82 17.76 -0.98 7.71
N LEU A 83 18.94 -1.59 7.82
CA LEU A 83 20.10 -0.94 8.44
C LEU A 83 20.71 0.07 7.46
N GLU A 84 20.68 1.35 7.78
CA GLU A 84 21.29 2.39 6.94
C GLU A 84 22.82 2.42 7.13
N LEU A 85 23.56 2.44 6.03
CA LEU A 85 24.98 2.73 5.97
C LEU A 85 25.20 4.06 5.22
N ARG A 86 25.73 5.05 5.91
CA ARG A 86 26.06 6.38 5.36
C ARG A 86 27.56 6.52 5.22
N PHE A 87 28.04 6.64 3.97
CA PHE A 87 29.46 6.87 3.69
C PHE A 87 29.96 8.23 4.21
N ARG A 88 29.04 9.19 4.41
CA ARG A 88 29.33 10.54 4.90
C ARG A 88 28.32 10.89 6.01
N PRO A 89 28.49 10.39 7.24
CA PRO A 89 27.50 10.54 8.32
C PRO A 89 27.17 12.00 8.68
N GLN A 90 28.13 12.89 8.44
CA GLN A 90 28.05 14.33 8.69
C GLN A 90 27.33 15.11 7.56
N ASP A 91 27.03 14.49 6.41
CA ASP A 91 26.18 15.10 5.37
C ASP A 91 24.73 14.59 5.52
N PRO A 92 23.76 15.46 5.90
CA PRO A 92 22.36 15.05 6.03
C PRO A 92 21.72 14.60 4.72
N PHE A 93 22.27 15.02 3.57
CA PHE A 93 21.83 14.63 2.23
C PHE A 93 22.60 13.43 1.66
N CYS A 94 23.42 12.74 2.45
CA CYS A 94 24.05 11.48 2.01
C CYS A 94 23.00 10.34 1.98
N HIS A 95 22.60 9.93 0.78
CA HIS A 95 21.71 8.79 0.56
C HIS A 95 22.37 7.50 1.08
N PRO A 96 21.72 6.75 2.00
CA PRO A 96 22.31 5.56 2.61
C PRO A 96 22.23 4.32 1.70
N VAL A 97 23.17 3.39 1.88
CA VAL A 97 23.03 2.01 1.40
C VAL A 97 22.28 1.20 2.45
N CYS A 98 21.29 0.41 2.05
CA CYS A 98 20.39 -0.25 2.99
C CYS A 98 20.69 -1.75 3.15
N GLY A 99 21.02 -2.17 4.37
CA GLY A 99 21.26 -3.56 4.76
C GLY A 99 19.95 -4.30 5.04
N ASN A 100 19.73 -5.43 4.37
CA ASN A 100 18.56 -6.29 4.58
C ASN A 100 18.77 -7.21 5.78
N ARG A 101 17.73 -7.37 6.60
CA ARG A 101 17.68 -8.29 7.75
C ARG A 101 17.40 -9.72 7.27
N TYR A 102 18.25 -10.67 7.67
CA TYR A 102 18.05 -12.10 7.43
C TYR A 102 18.08 -12.88 8.76
N PRO A 103 17.18 -13.85 8.97
CA PRO A 103 17.37 -14.83 10.03
C PRO A 103 18.60 -15.70 9.72
N SER A 104 19.35 -16.08 10.75
CA SER A 104 20.53 -16.92 10.63
C SER A 104 20.69 -17.83 11.84
N THR A 105 21.55 -18.85 11.71
CA THR A 105 21.84 -19.86 12.74
C THR A 105 23.35 -20.13 12.82
N ASN A 106 24.17 -19.11 12.55
CA ASN A 106 25.62 -19.26 12.46
C ASN A 106 26.24 -19.23 13.87
N LEU A 107 27.35 -19.94 14.09
CA LEU A 107 28.08 -19.89 15.37
C LEU A 107 29.25 -18.91 15.30
N LEU A 108 29.44 -18.11 16.36
CA LEU A 108 30.65 -17.29 16.52
C LEU A 108 31.68 -18.06 17.37
N LEU A 109 32.87 -18.28 16.80
CA LEU A 109 33.97 -18.99 17.46
C LEU A 109 35.12 -18.02 17.79
N ARG A 110 35.62 -18.08 19.03
CA ARG A 110 36.84 -17.41 19.46
C ARG A 110 38.01 -18.39 19.41
N MET A 111 38.89 -18.23 18.42
CA MET A 111 40.14 -18.98 18.33
C MET A 111 41.28 -18.24 19.03
N LYS A 112 42.01 -18.90 19.93
CA LYS A 112 43.25 -18.39 20.53
C LYS A 112 44.40 -19.32 20.14
N ARG A 113 45.38 -18.78 19.41
CA ARG A 113 46.60 -19.49 19.03
C ARG A 113 47.75 -19.10 19.96
N ARG A 114 48.27 -20.03 20.75
CA ARG A 114 49.48 -19.87 21.55
C ARG A 114 50.66 -20.54 20.84
N VAL A 115 51.78 -19.83 20.72
CA VAL A 115 53.01 -20.31 20.07
C VAL A 115 54.14 -20.31 21.10
N ARG A 116 54.88 -21.40 21.21
CA ARG A 116 56.03 -21.48 22.14
C ARG A 116 57.20 -20.64 21.61
N LYS A 117 57.78 -19.80 22.47
CA LYS A 117 58.89 -18.91 22.13
C LYS A 117 60.13 -19.76 21.81
N GLY A 118 60.49 -19.84 20.53
CA GLY A 118 61.61 -20.65 20.03
C GLY A 118 61.21 -21.74 19.01
N ASN A 119 59.92 -22.09 18.88
CA ASN A 119 59.50 -23.10 17.90
C ASN A 119 58.15 -22.74 17.23
N PRO A 120 58.16 -21.87 16.19
CA PRO A 120 56.93 -21.29 15.62
C PRO A 120 56.00 -22.27 14.89
N LYS A 121 56.45 -23.52 14.68
CA LYS A 121 55.66 -24.61 14.09
C LYS A 121 54.73 -25.31 15.09
N GLU A 122 55.06 -25.27 16.39
CA GLU A 122 54.24 -25.89 17.43
C GLU A 122 53.28 -24.84 18.02
N ALA A 123 52.02 -24.89 17.60
CA ALA A 123 50.99 -23.94 18.01
C ALA A 123 49.78 -24.64 18.63
N GLN A 124 49.50 -24.34 19.89
CA GLN A 124 48.28 -24.79 20.56
C GLN A 124 47.12 -23.86 20.16
N ILE A 125 46.00 -24.43 19.72
CA ILE A 125 44.82 -23.69 19.28
C ILE A 125 43.64 -24.07 20.17
N SER A 126 43.24 -23.19 21.09
CA SER A 126 41.97 -23.36 21.81
C SER A 126 40.85 -22.64 21.07
N MET A 127 39.67 -23.26 21.00
CA MET A 127 38.47 -22.68 20.37
C MET A 127 37.33 -22.61 21.41
N ASP A 128 36.74 -21.43 21.60
CA ASP A 128 35.58 -21.24 22.47
C ASP A 128 34.36 -20.83 21.62
N ILE A 129 33.19 -21.44 21.82
CA ILE A 129 31.94 -20.95 21.21
C ILE A 129 31.46 -19.73 22.02
N LEU A 130 31.18 -18.61 21.35
CA LEU A 130 30.73 -17.36 22.00
C LEU A 130 29.22 -17.15 21.96
N GLY A 131 28.50 -17.79 21.03
CA GLY A 131 27.05 -17.60 20.88
C GLY A 131 26.55 -17.94 19.49
N VAL A 132 25.22 -17.87 19.32
CA VAL A 132 24.52 -18.11 18.05
C VAL A 132 24.14 -16.77 17.43
N ILE A 133 24.58 -16.53 16.21
CA ILE A 133 24.14 -15.40 15.39
C ILE A 133 22.75 -15.72 14.86
N GLY A 134 21.72 -15.13 15.49
CA GLY A 134 20.31 -15.32 15.15
C GLY A 134 19.78 -14.36 14.07
N THR A 135 20.53 -13.30 13.77
CA THR A 135 20.17 -12.31 12.74
C THR A 135 21.42 -11.75 12.08
N THR A 136 21.41 -11.69 10.75
CA THR A 136 22.49 -11.10 9.95
C THR A 136 21.95 -9.99 9.04
N TYR A 137 22.56 -8.81 9.09
CA TYR A 137 22.31 -7.74 8.12
C TYR A 137 23.29 -7.83 6.96
N LYS A 138 22.81 -7.77 5.71
CA LYS A 138 23.63 -7.82 4.48
C LYS A 138 23.31 -6.66 3.54
N PHE A 139 24.34 -5.96 3.06
CA PHE A 139 24.22 -4.85 2.12
C PHE A 139 24.33 -5.35 0.67
N GLN A 140 23.24 -5.91 0.14
CA GLN A 140 23.15 -6.41 -1.24
C GLN A 140 22.59 -5.38 -2.23
N GLY A 141 21.99 -4.28 -1.73
CA GLY A 141 21.56 -3.17 -2.56
C GLY A 141 22.74 -2.30 -2.99
N MET A 142 22.65 -1.77 -4.21
CA MET A 142 23.57 -0.75 -4.72
C MET A 142 23.32 0.59 -4.00
N ALA A 143 24.36 1.43 -3.97
CA ALA A 143 24.22 2.81 -3.49
C ALA A 143 23.37 3.63 -4.47
N ASP A 144 22.54 4.52 -3.92
CA ASP A 144 21.84 5.53 -4.71
C ASP A 144 22.81 6.62 -5.21
N PHE A 145 22.39 7.35 -6.24
CA PHE A 145 23.16 8.46 -6.80
C PHE A 145 23.51 9.48 -5.71
N GLN A 146 24.81 9.64 -5.46
CA GLN A 146 25.30 10.67 -4.55
C GLN A 146 25.40 12.00 -5.29
N TYR A 147 24.88 13.06 -4.66
CA TYR A 147 25.05 14.43 -5.15
C TYR A 147 25.81 15.26 -4.11
N LEU A 148 26.69 16.15 -4.57
CA LEU A 148 27.41 17.11 -3.72
C LEU A 148 26.93 18.53 -4.04
N ALA A 149 26.36 19.19 -3.03
CA ALA A 149 25.82 20.54 -3.12
C ALA A 149 26.93 21.60 -3.22
N VAL A 150 27.53 21.72 -4.40
CA VAL A 150 28.67 22.62 -4.64
C VAL A 150 28.35 23.59 -5.76
N HIS A 151 28.51 24.88 -5.49
CA HIS A 151 28.54 25.91 -6.52
C HIS A 151 29.99 26.22 -6.91
N SER A 152 30.30 25.97 -8.19
CA SER A 152 31.58 26.33 -8.81
C SER A 152 31.50 27.74 -9.37
N ALA A 153 32.26 28.66 -8.80
CA ALA A 153 32.36 30.02 -9.33
C ALA A 153 33.29 30.09 -10.55
N LYS A 154 33.26 31.22 -11.28
CA LYS A 154 34.01 31.42 -12.54
C LYS A 154 35.54 31.41 -12.39
N ASP A 155 36.03 31.54 -11.16
CA ASP A 155 37.44 31.43 -10.77
C ASP A 155 37.89 29.99 -10.49
N GLY A 156 36.98 29.01 -10.56
CA GLY A 156 37.23 27.62 -10.21
C GLY A 156 37.11 27.32 -8.71
N SER A 157 36.73 28.30 -7.88
CA SER A 157 36.46 28.06 -6.46
C SER A 157 35.15 27.29 -6.25
N HIS A 158 35.16 26.38 -5.27
CA HIS A 158 34.03 25.54 -4.93
C HIS A 158 33.47 25.96 -3.57
N THR A 159 32.20 26.38 -3.54
CA THR A 159 31.50 26.76 -2.31
C THR A 159 30.41 25.74 -1.99
N SER A 160 30.32 25.28 -0.73
CA SER A 160 29.22 24.43 -0.32
C SER A 160 27.92 25.23 -0.24
N LEU A 161 26.85 24.69 -0.81
CA LEU A 161 25.52 25.24 -0.70
C LEU A 161 24.82 24.80 0.60
N TYR A 162 25.32 23.77 1.28
CA TYR A 162 24.71 23.26 2.51
C TYR A 162 24.62 24.32 3.61
N ASP A 163 25.66 25.12 3.81
CA ASP A 163 25.67 26.19 4.83
C ASP A 163 24.75 27.37 4.49
N LYS A 164 24.25 27.46 3.26
CA LYS A 164 23.26 28.47 2.83
C LYS A 164 21.81 27.98 2.94
N ILE A 165 21.60 26.68 3.15
CA ILE A 165 20.29 26.02 3.03
C ILE A 165 19.89 25.35 4.35
N ILE A 166 20.86 24.81 5.09
CA ILE A 166 20.65 24.21 6.41
C ILE A 166 20.64 25.33 7.46
N LEU A 167 19.44 25.72 7.89
CA LEU A 167 19.24 26.60 9.04
C LEU A 167 19.79 25.94 10.32
N ARG A 168 20.99 26.33 10.75
CA ARG A 168 21.61 25.86 12.01
C ARG A 168 21.18 26.67 13.24
N LYS A 169 20.58 27.84 13.02
CA LYS A 169 20.05 28.78 14.03
C LYS A 169 18.81 29.47 13.45
N PRO A 170 17.97 30.13 14.28
CA PRO A 170 16.94 31.03 13.78
C PRO A 170 17.57 32.18 12.98
N GLU A 171 16.98 32.53 11.83
CA GLU A 171 17.41 33.64 10.97
C GLU A 171 16.26 34.65 10.78
N ASN A 172 16.61 35.89 10.45
CA ASN A 172 15.66 37.00 10.25
C ASN A 172 15.06 37.00 8.84
N ASN A 173 14.03 37.84 8.59
CA ASN A 173 13.35 37.93 7.28
C ASN A 173 14.32 38.22 6.12
N GLU A 174 15.32 39.06 6.36
CA GLU A 174 16.41 39.40 5.43
C GLU A 174 17.18 38.19 4.89
N PHE A 175 17.22 37.06 5.61
CA PHE A 175 17.83 35.81 5.13
C PHE A 175 16.97 35.15 4.04
N PHE A 176 15.65 35.13 4.21
CA PHE A 176 14.72 34.49 3.28
C PHE A 176 14.54 35.26 1.96
N GLU A 177 14.85 36.56 1.96
CA GLU A 177 14.85 37.40 0.76
C GLU A 177 16.15 37.28 -0.07
N GLN A 178 17.18 36.57 0.43
CA GLN A 178 18.43 36.38 -0.31
C GLN A 178 18.25 35.39 -1.48
N PRO A 179 18.77 35.71 -2.68
CA PRO A 179 18.75 34.78 -3.81
C PRO A 179 19.73 33.62 -3.59
N VAL A 180 19.22 32.51 -3.07
CA VAL A 180 19.94 31.23 -2.97
C VAL A 180 19.71 30.40 -4.25
N PRO A 181 20.74 29.75 -4.83
CA PRO A 181 20.53 28.80 -5.92
C PRO A 181 19.53 27.71 -5.52
N LEU A 182 18.49 27.49 -6.33
CA LEU A 182 17.46 26.48 -6.07
C LEU A 182 18.09 25.08 -6.02
N PHE A 183 18.41 24.64 -4.80
CA PHE A 183 19.05 23.36 -4.54
C PHE A 183 18.34 22.64 -3.40
N LEU A 184 17.54 21.65 -3.76
CA LEU A 184 17.02 20.65 -2.82
C LEU A 184 17.06 19.30 -3.55
N PRO A 185 18.02 18.41 -3.23
CA PRO A 185 18.09 17.12 -3.89
C PRO A 185 16.89 16.28 -3.44
N PRO A 186 16.31 15.44 -4.32
CA PRO A 186 15.27 14.51 -3.88
C PRO A 186 15.83 13.57 -2.81
N PRO A 187 15.01 13.13 -1.83
CA PRO A 187 15.47 12.24 -0.76
C PRO A 187 15.90 10.86 -1.28
N ILE A 188 15.53 10.51 -2.51
CA ILE A 188 15.91 9.29 -3.24
C ILE A 188 15.97 9.66 -4.74
N PHE A 189 17.06 9.33 -5.43
CA PHE A 189 17.19 9.44 -6.88
C PHE A 189 16.74 8.14 -7.57
N SER A 190 17.26 6.99 -7.14
CA SER A 190 16.92 5.67 -7.66
C SER A 190 15.84 5.01 -6.81
N ARG A 191 14.69 4.72 -7.42
CA ARG A 191 13.58 4.00 -6.75
C ARG A 191 13.85 2.51 -6.53
N LEU A 192 14.98 2.00 -6.98
CA LEU A 192 15.40 0.60 -6.88
C LEU A 192 16.88 0.55 -6.48
N ASP A 193 17.22 -0.28 -5.50
CA ASP A 193 18.60 -0.56 -5.08
C ASP A 193 19.10 -1.91 -5.62
N SER A 194 18.22 -2.78 -6.13
CA SER A 194 18.60 -4.01 -6.81
C SER A 194 18.84 -3.80 -8.31
N ALA A 195 19.92 -4.34 -8.86
CA ALA A 195 20.11 -4.44 -10.31
C ALA A 195 18.97 -5.26 -10.94
N VAL A 196 18.34 -4.72 -11.97
CA VAL A 196 17.31 -5.43 -12.76
C VAL A 196 18.00 -6.14 -13.92
N ASP A 197 17.82 -7.45 -14.02
CA ASP A 197 18.23 -8.18 -15.23
C ASP A 197 17.25 -7.88 -16.37
N TYR A 198 17.70 -7.03 -17.29
CA TYR A 198 16.94 -6.64 -18.47
C TYR A 198 16.78 -7.77 -19.51
N ASN A 199 17.44 -8.93 -19.32
CA ASN A 199 17.39 -10.07 -20.24
C ASN A 199 17.61 -9.61 -21.68
N TYR A 200 18.72 -8.89 -21.90
CA TYR A 200 19.02 -8.18 -23.15
C TYR A 200 18.84 -9.10 -24.35
N ARG A 201 17.78 -8.86 -25.12
CA ARG A 201 17.54 -9.60 -26.36
C ARG A 201 18.51 -9.09 -27.44
N PRO A 202 19.12 -9.98 -28.25
CA PRO A 202 19.85 -9.56 -29.43
C PRO A 202 18.94 -8.73 -30.32
N GLU A 203 19.47 -7.65 -30.89
CA GLU A 203 18.73 -6.75 -31.75
C GLU A 203 18.27 -7.48 -33.02
N ILE A 204 16.97 -7.43 -33.30
CA ILE A 204 16.37 -8.17 -34.42
C ILE A 204 16.73 -7.44 -35.71
N GLN A 205 17.86 -7.84 -36.30
CA GLN A 205 18.37 -7.55 -37.65
C GLN A 205 18.10 -6.14 -38.17
N HIS A 206 19.15 -5.30 -38.20
CA HIS A 206 19.17 -4.11 -39.04
C HIS A 206 18.67 -4.43 -40.45
N LYS A 207 17.75 -3.62 -40.99
CA LYS A 207 17.55 -3.55 -42.44
C LYS A 207 18.91 -3.26 -43.08
N GLU A 208 19.27 -4.03 -44.09
CA GLU A 208 20.51 -3.81 -44.85
C GLU A 208 20.61 -2.34 -45.30
N GLY A 209 21.78 -1.73 -45.07
CA GLY A 209 22.06 -0.34 -45.44
C GLY A 209 21.97 0.72 -44.33
N HIS A 210 21.60 0.39 -43.09
CA HIS A 210 21.66 1.37 -41.99
C HIS A 210 22.99 1.35 -41.21
N CYS A 211 23.94 2.17 -41.66
CA CYS A 211 25.16 2.46 -40.88
C CYS A 211 24.82 3.37 -39.68
N PRO A 212 25.16 2.99 -38.43
CA PRO A 212 25.02 3.89 -37.29
C PRO A 212 26.03 5.05 -37.42
N PRO A 213 25.65 6.30 -37.06
CA PRO A 213 26.57 7.43 -37.11
C PRO A 213 27.69 7.27 -36.08
N THR A 214 28.88 7.79 -36.40
CA THR A 214 30.05 7.77 -35.53
C THR A 214 29.76 8.52 -34.23
N VAL A 215 29.75 7.80 -33.11
CA VAL A 215 29.39 8.35 -31.80
C VAL A 215 30.51 9.25 -31.26
N SER A 216 30.24 10.54 -31.04
CA SER A 216 31.15 11.39 -30.23
C SER A 216 31.15 10.90 -28.79
N ARG A 217 32.31 10.98 -28.11
CA ARG A 217 32.45 10.57 -26.70
C ARG A 217 31.50 11.29 -25.75
N ASP A 218 30.98 12.45 -26.14
CA ASP A 218 30.08 13.28 -25.33
C ASP A 218 28.64 12.74 -25.26
N ASN A 219 28.25 11.82 -26.15
CA ASN A 219 26.88 11.29 -26.24
C ASN A 219 26.85 9.76 -26.15
N LEU A 220 27.16 9.22 -24.97
CA LEU A 220 27.19 7.77 -24.72
C LEU A 220 25.81 7.07 -24.75
N ILE A 221 24.71 7.83 -24.78
CA ILE A 221 23.34 7.29 -24.86
C ILE A 221 22.99 7.06 -26.33
N GLY A 222 22.81 5.79 -26.71
CA GLY A 222 22.61 5.39 -28.10
C GLY A 222 21.45 6.07 -28.81
N LEU A 223 21.74 6.70 -29.95
CA LEU A 223 20.77 7.31 -30.88
C LEU A 223 19.94 6.28 -31.67
N SER A 224 20.05 4.99 -31.35
CA SER A 224 19.51 3.85 -32.14
C SER A 224 17.98 3.80 -32.20
N ARG A 225 17.26 4.42 -31.25
CA ARG A 225 15.83 4.68 -31.45
C ARG A 225 15.66 5.91 -32.35
N ALA A 226 15.56 5.66 -33.65
CA ALA A 226 15.08 6.66 -34.61
C ALA A 226 13.83 7.36 -34.06
N ARG A 227 13.87 8.71 -33.96
CA ARG A 227 12.76 9.52 -33.46
C ARG A 227 11.54 9.23 -34.32
N ARG A 228 10.54 8.57 -33.75
CA ARG A 228 9.30 8.27 -34.48
C ARG A 228 8.70 9.61 -34.94
N PRO A 229 8.46 9.83 -36.24
CA PRO A 229 7.87 11.07 -36.71
C PRO A 229 6.47 11.18 -36.10
N HIS A 230 6.30 12.16 -35.22
CA HIS A 230 5.01 12.47 -34.63
C HIS A 230 4.24 13.27 -35.68
N ASN A 231 3.46 12.55 -36.49
CA ASN A 231 2.63 13.13 -37.55
C ASN A 231 1.40 13.91 -37.03
N ALA A 232 1.21 13.99 -35.71
CA ALA A 232 0.15 14.75 -35.05
C ALA A 232 0.59 16.20 -34.81
N ILE A 233 -0.32 17.14 -35.03
CA ILE A 233 -0.15 18.54 -34.63
C ILE A 233 -0.57 18.66 -33.17
N PHE A 234 0.31 19.23 -32.34
CA PHE A 234 0.08 19.46 -30.92
C PHE A 234 -0.10 20.96 -30.69
N LEU A 235 -1.18 21.35 -30.02
CA LEU A 235 -1.43 22.73 -29.60
C LEU A 235 -1.53 22.84 -28.07
N THR A 236 -1.18 24.01 -27.57
CA THR A 236 -1.41 24.49 -26.21
C THR A 236 -2.60 25.46 -26.21
N PHE A 237 -3.11 25.78 -25.03
CA PHE A 237 -4.25 26.70 -24.88
C PHE A 237 -4.01 28.10 -25.49
N ASN A 238 -2.75 28.58 -25.44
CA ASN A 238 -2.37 29.92 -25.87
C ASN A 238 -2.04 30.03 -27.38
N ASP A 239 -2.10 28.93 -28.14
CA ASP A 239 -1.77 28.93 -29.56
C ASP A 239 -2.92 29.49 -30.42
N GLN A 240 -2.70 30.67 -31.01
CA GLN A 240 -3.72 31.40 -31.77
C GLN A 240 -4.07 30.79 -33.14
N ASN A 241 -3.19 29.94 -33.68
CA ASN A 241 -3.26 29.39 -35.05
C ASN A 241 -3.81 27.95 -35.04
N ILE A 242 -5.12 27.80 -35.15
CA ILE A 242 -5.78 26.49 -35.25
C ILE A 242 -5.52 25.87 -36.64
N PRO A 243 -5.01 24.62 -36.72
CA PRO A 243 -4.77 23.96 -38.00
C PRO A 243 -6.09 23.59 -38.69
N THR A 244 -6.16 23.87 -39.99
CA THR A 244 -7.28 23.52 -40.87
C THR A 244 -7.08 22.20 -41.62
N GLU A 245 -5.84 21.69 -41.68
CA GLU A 245 -5.49 20.45 -42.36
C GLU A 245 -4.42 19.63 -41.59
N PRO A 246 -4.41 18.30 -41.75
CA PRO A 246 -3.34 17.44 -41.26
C PRO A 246 -2.06 17.54 -42.09
N LEU A 247 -0.92 17.22 -41.48
CA LEU A 247 0.37 17.15 -42.16
C LEU A 247 0.35 16.14 -43.32
N GLU A 248 0.96 16.47 -44.46
CA GLU A 248 1.10 15.55 -45.61
C GLU A 248 1.79 14.23 -45.23
N ALA A 249 2.76 14.29 -44.31
CA ALA A 249 3.41 13.10 -43.76
C ALA A 249 2.41 12.16 -43.03
N ALA A 250 1.35 12.71 -42.41
CA ALA A 250 0.25 11.93 -41.83
C ALA A 250 -0.57 11.25 -42.92
N LYS A 251 -1.05 12.02 -43.92
CA LYS A 251 -1.85 11.55 -45.06
C LYS A 251 -1.13 10.40 -45.80
N VAL A 252 0.17 10.54 -46.07
CA VAL A 252 1.00 9.51 -46.72
C VAL A 252 1.21 8.27 -45.85
N ASN A 253 1.40 8.41 -44.53
CA ASN A 253 1.58 7.24 -43.65
C ASN A 253 0.30 6.42 -43.52
N TRP A 254 -0.86 7.08 -43.39
CA TRP A 254 -2.14 6.37 -43.27
C TRP A 254 -2.46 5.60 -44.56
N LYS A 255 -2.30 6.22 -45.74
CA LYS A 255 -2.49 5.56 -47.05
C LYS A 255 -1.64 4.31 -47.27
N ARG A 256 -0.51 4.14 -46.56
CA ARG A 256 0.33 2.93 -46.61
C ARG A 256 -0.16 1.78 -45.73
N VAL A 257 -1.04 2.07 -44.76
CA VAL A 257 -1.49 1.13 -43.72
C VAL A 257 -3.00 0.83 -43.81
N CYS A 258 -3.77 1.75 -44.39
CA CYS A 258 -5.16 1.58 -44.79
C CYS A 258 -5.21 0.67 -46.03
N VAL A 259 -5.30 -0.65 -45.81
CA VAL A 259 -5.26 -1.66 -46.88
C VAL A 259 -6.45 -2.62 -46.79
N HIS A 260 -6.92 -2.93 -45.58
CA HIS A 260 -8.09 -3.79 -45.43
C HIS A 260 -9.39 -2.98 -45.51
N PRO A 261 -10.51 -3.56 -45.99
CA PRO A 261 -11.82 -2.91 -45.98
C PRO A 261 -12.27 -2.45 -44.58
N SER A 262 -11.80 -3.12 -43.52
CA SER A 262 -12.01 -2.72 -42.12
C SER A 262 -11.32 -1.39 -41.78
N ASP A 263 -10.18 -1.08 -42.39
CA ASP A 263 -9.44 0.16 -42.15
C ASP A 263 -10.15 1.35 -42.80
N ILE A 264 -10.65 1.17 -44.03
CA ILE A 264 -11.44 2.17 -44.77
C ILE A 264 -12.75 2.46 -44.00
N LYS A 265 -13.47 1.40 -43.59
CA LYS A 265 -14.67 1.56 -42.76
C LYS A 265 -14.37 2.28 -41.45
N ALA A 266 -13.23 2.01 -40.82
CA ALA A 266 -12.84 2.69 -39.58
C ALA A 266 -12.46 4.17 -39.82
N GLU A 267 -11.93 4.52 -40.98
CA GLU A 267 -11.67 5.90 -41.41
C GLU A 267 -12.98 6.66 -41.63
N GLU A 268 -13.95 6.06 -42.34
CA GLU A 268 -15.30 6.61 -42.56
C GLU A 268 -16.05 6.81 -41.23
N GLN A 269 -16.10 5.79 -40.37
CA GLN A 269 -16.74 5.88 -39.05
C GLN A 269 -16.10 6.96 -38.16
N LEU A 270 -14.77 7.08 -38.16
CA LEU A 270 -14.12 8.13 -37.37
C LEU A 270 -14.42 9.53 -37.92
N LYS A 271 -14.60 9.67 -39.23
CA LYS A 271 -15.03 10.93 -39.85
C LYS A 271 -16.44 11.31 -39.41
N GLU A 272 -17.40 10.38 -39.48
CA GLU A 272 -18.78 10.57 -38.98
C GLU A 272 -18.81 10.94 -37.48
N MET A 273 -17.94 10.32 -36.67
CA MET A 273 -17.78 10.67 -35.26
C MET A 273 -17.31 12.13 -35.08
N PHE A 274 -16.31 12.60 -35.84
CA PHE A 274 -15.83 13.98 -35.75
C PHE A 274 -16.79 15.01 -36.37
N GLU A 275 -17.65 14.62 -37.32
CA GLU A 275 -18.72 15.47 -37.86
C GLU A 275 -19.86 15.66 -36.86
N SER A 276 -20.27 14.59 -36.17
CA SER A 276 -21.32 14.65 -35.13
C SER A 276 -20.85 15.28 -33.81
N ARG A 277 -19.56 15.11 -33.45
CA ARG A 277 -18.94 15.70 -32.25
C ARG A 277 -17.51 16.13 -32.56
N PRO A 278 -17.18 17.44 -32.53
CA PRO A 278 -15.87 17.93 -32.99
C PRO A 278 -14.70 17.57 -32.05
N ILE A 279 -14.97 17.11 -30.82
CA ILE A 279 -13.93 16.86 -29.80
C ILE A 279 -14.13 15.51 -29.10
N TRP A 280 -13.13 14.64 -29.21
CA TRP A 280 -13.15 13.29 -28.65
C TRP A 280 -11.90 12.95 -27.83
N SER A 281 -12.10 12.27 -26.70
CA SER A 281 -11.02 11.63 -25.97
C SER A 281 -10.53 10.37 -26.69
N GLY A 282 -9.23 10.07 -26.59
CA GLY A 282 -8.67 8.82 -27.13
C GLY A 282 -9.17 7.53 -26.46
N TYR A 283 -10.00 7.62 -25.41
CA TYR A 283 -10.72 6.49 -24.82
C TYR A 283 -12.09 6.32 -25.46
N ALA A 284 -12.85 7.40 -25.62
CA ALA A 284 -14.13 7.39 -26.30
C ALA A 284 -14.02 6.89 -27.75
N VAL A 285 -12.98 7.31 -28.49
CA VAL A 285 -12.71 6.77 -29.84
C VAL A 285 -12.48 5.25 -29.81
N LYS A 286 -11.73 4.71 -28.85
CA LYS A 286 -11.49 3.25 -28.73
C LYS A 286 -12.69 2.46 -28.24
N ALA A 287 -13.67 3.11 -27.61
CA ALA A 287 -14.91 2.45 -27.22
C ALA A 287 -15.92 2.37 -28.38
N ASN A 288 -15.82 3.28 -29.35
CA ASN A 288 -16.72 3.34 -30.52
C ASN A 288 -16.11 2.75 -31.80
N LEU A 289 -14.78 2.60 -31.86
CA LEU A 289 -14.06 2.13 -33.05
C LEU A 289 -13.23 0.86 -32.77
N ASP A 290 -13.58 -0.24 -33.42
CA ASP A 290 -12.85 -1.52 -33.30
C ASP A 290 -11.62 -1.55 -34.23
N LEU A 291 -10.60 -0.75 -33.87
CA LEU A 291 -9.36 -0.59 -34.64
C LEU A 291 -8.13 -0.87 -33.76
N HIS A 292 -7.12 -1.55 -34.34
CA HIS A 292 -5.87 -1.85 -33.63
C HIS A 292 -5.20 -0.56 -33.11
N PRO A 293 -4.74 -0.50 -31.83
CA PRO A 293 -4.21 0.72 -31.23
C PRO A 293 -3.04 1.41 -31.97
N ASP A 294 -2.25 0.66 -32.74
CA ASP A 294 -1.17 1.26 -33.56
C ASP A 294 -1.66 1.84 -34.89
N LYS A 295 -2.75 1.31 -35.47
CA LYS A 295 -3.41 1.95 -36.62
C LYS A 295 -4.12 3.23 -36.20
N LEU A 296 -4.79 3.22 -35.04
CA LEU A 296 -5.45 4.40 -34.49
C LEU A 296 -4.49 5.58 -34.25
N LYS A 297 -3.22 5.32 -33.89
CA LYS A 297 -2.17 6.37 -33.77
C LYS A 297 -1.78 7.03 -35.10
N LEU A 298 -2.08 6.39 -36.24
CA LEU A 298 -1.83 6.92 -37.58
C LEU A 298 -3.08 7.57 -38.19
N LEU A 299 -4.26 7.06 -37.84
CA LEU A 299 -5.55 7.57 -38.28
C LEU A 299 -5.97 8.87 -37.55
N LEU A 300 -5.81 8.97 -36.22
CA LEU A 300 -6.19 10.19 -35.49
C LEU A 300 -5.49 11.48 -36.02
N PRO A 301 -4.17 11.47 -36.31
CA PRO A 301 -3.47 12.62 -36.90
C PRO A 301 -3.96 13.10 -38.26
N ILE A 302 -4.76 12.31 -39.00
CA ILE A 302 -5.35 12.76 -40.28
C ILE A 302 -6.77 13.33 -40.12
N MET A 303 -7.40 13.18 -38.95
CA MET A 303 -8.75 13.70 -38.67
C MET A 303 -8.76 14.88 -37.70
N ALA A 304 -7.78 14.95 -36.79
CA ALA A 304 -7.77 15.89 -35.68
C ALA A 304 -6.36 16.31 -35.26
N TYR A 305 -6.26 17.50 -34.66
CA TYR A 305 -5.10 17.92 -33.87
C TYR A 305 -5.30 17.58 -32.38
N TYR A 306 -4.24 17.67 -31.58
CA TYR A 306 -4.25 17.26 -30.18
C TYR A 306 -3.95 18.42 -29.22
N MET A 307 -4.84 18.63 -28.25
CA MET A 307 -4.66 19.66 -27.22
C MET A 307 -3.81 19.13 -26.05
N VAL A 308 -2.74 19.84 -25.70
CA VAL A 308 -1.80 19.47 -24.64
C VAL A 308 -2.19 20.07 -23.28
N THR A 309 -2.57 21.35 -23.27
CA THR A 309 -2.98 22.11 -22.08
C THR A 309 -4.41 22.64 -22.21
N GLY A 310 -4.88 23.39 -21.20
CA GLY A 310 -6.20 24.00 -21.19
C GLY A 310 -7.37 23.06 -20.87
N PRO A 311 -8.62 23.56 -21.03
CA PRO A 311 -9.84 22.85 -20.66
C PRO A 311 -10.15 21.60 -21.51
N TRP A 312 -9.52 21.49 -22.68
CA TRP A 312 -9.64 20.34 -23.60
C TRP A 312 -8.35 19.50 -23.65
N ARG A 313 -7.47 19.61 -22.65
CA ARG A 313 -6.22 18.85 -22.59
C ARG A 313 -6.42 17.34 -22.76
N SER A 314 -5.51 16.72 -23.51
CA SER A 314 -5.54 15.30 -23.86
C SER A 314 -6.74 14.83 -24.71
N LEU A 315 -7.42 15.77 -25.37
CA LEU A 315 -8.47 15.49 -26.35
C LEU A 315 -7.98 15.73 -27.78
N TRP A 316 -8.63 15.07 -28.73
CA TRP A 316 -8.48 15.31 -30.16
C TRP A 316 -9.58 16.23 -30.63
N VAL A 317 -9.21 17.29 -31.36
CA VAL A 317 -10.12 18.32 -31.88
C VAL A 317 -10.07 18.28 -33.41
N ARG A 318 -11.23 18.22 -34.06
CA ARG A 318 -11.33 18.23 -35.52
C ARG A 318 -10.64 19.48 -36.09
N PHE A 319 -9.91 19.31 -37.20
CA PHE A 319 -9.30 20.43 -37.90
C PHE A 319 -10.31 21.53 -38.24
N GLY A 320 -9.88 22.78 -38.14
CA GLY A 320 -10.71 23.98 -38.36
C GLY A 320 -11.75 24.30 -37.27
N TYR A 321 -11.84 23.52 -36.19
CA TYR A 321 -12.71 23.83 -35.05
C TYR A 321 -11.91 24.47 -33.91
N ASP A 322 -12.29 25.66 -33.46
CA ASP A 322 -11.64 26.39 -32.37
C ASP A 322 -12.52 26.36 -31.10
N PRO A 323 -12.18 25.55 -30.08
CA PRO A 323 -12.98 25.47 -28.87
C PRO A 323 -12.92 26.72 -28.00
N CYS A 324 -11.82 27.50 -28.07
CA CYS A 324 -11.63 28.70 -27.26
C CYS A 324 -12.44 29.90 -27.79
N LYS A 325 -13.00 29.80 -29.00
CA LYS A 325 -13.90 30.79 -29.61
C LYS A 325 -15.35 30.32 -29.75
N THR A 326 -15.65 29.09 -29.33
CA THR A 326 -16.96 28.44 -29.53
C THR A 326 -17.54 28.03 -28.18
N PRO A 327 -18.44 28.81 -27.55
CA PRO A 327 -19.04 28.49 -26.25
C PRO A 327 -19.68 27.11 -26.17
N GLU A 328 -20.26 26.61 -27.28
CA GLU A 328 -20.84 25.26 -27.37
C GLU A 328 -19.82 24.14 -27.14
N ALA A 329 -18.51 24.44 -27.18
CA ALA A 329 -17.43 23.53 -26.81
C ALA A 329 -17.34 23.27 -25.30
N LYS A 330 -18.04 24.04 -24.45
CA LYS A 330 -18.10 23.88 -22.98
C LYS A 330 -18.36 22.43 -22.57
N LYS A 331 -19.40 21.82 -23.15
CA LYS A 331 -19.77 20.42 -22.89
C LYS A 331 -18.73 19.38 -23.29
N TYR A 332 -17.72 19.75 -24.08
CA TYR A 332 -16.64 18.84 -24.49
C TYR A 332 -15.37 18.96 -23.62
N GLN A 333 -15.31 19.89 -22.66
CA GLN A 333 -14.20 20.04 -21.71
C GLN A 333 -13.93 18.76 -20.92
N VAL A 334 -12.70 18.59 -20.41
CA VAL A 334 -12.26 17.39 -19.69
C VAL A 334 -12.24 17.59 -18.16
N LEU A 335 -12.76 16.61 -17.43
CA LEU A 335 -12.70 16.51 -15.98
C LEU A 335 -11.70 15.41 -15.56
N ASP A 336 -10.59 15.78 -14.92
CA ASP A 336 -9.72 14.86 -14.18
C ASP A 336 -10.41 14.47 -12.87
N PHE A 337 -10.97 13.26 -12.87
CA PHE A 337 -11.65 12.69 -11.72
C PHE A 337 -10.75 11.64 -11.06
N ARG A 338 -10.56 11.78 -9.74
CA ARG A 338 -9.79 10.84 -8.92
C ARG A 338 -10.59 10.47 -7.70
N ILE A 339 -10.74 9.17 -7.45
CA ILE A 339 -11.52 8.68 -6.31
C ILE A 339 -10.83 9.10 -5.00
N ARG A 340 -11.47 10.00 -4.23
CA ARG A 340 -11.02 10.49 -2.92
C ARG A 340 -11.33 9.49 -1.79
N CYS A 341 -11.05 8.20 -2.01
CA CYS A 341 -11.24 7.13 -1.01
C CYS A 341 -9.93 6.36 -0.85
N SER A 342 -9.36 6.42 0.34
CA SER A 342 -8.01 5.97 0.69
C SER A 342 -8.00 5.52 2.15
N THR A 343 -6.93 4.84 2.59
CA THR A 343 -6.73 4.44 3.99
C THR A 343 -6.84 5.61 4.97
N LYS A 344 -6.43 6.82 4.55
CA LYS A 344 -6.64 8.09 5.30
C LYS A 344 -8.10 8.43 5.62
N HIS A 345 -9.08 7.74 5.03
CA HIS A 345 -10.51 7.93 5.23
C HIS A 345 -11.21 6.64 5.70
N GLY A 346 -10.47 5.68 6.28
CA GLY A 346 -11.02 4.40 6.78
C GLY A 346 -11.12 3.25 5.76
N TYR A 347 -10.78 3.47 4.48
CA TYR A 347 -10.91 2.46 3.43
C TYR A 347 -9.66 1.57 3.39
N THR A 348 -9.78 0.27 3.69
CA THR A 348 -8.69 -0.70 3.50
C THR A 348 -8.36 -0.93 2.01
N ILE A 349 -7.38 -1.80 1.72
CA ILE A 349 -7.00 -2.11 0.32
C ILE A 349 -8.09 -2.94 -0.37
N ASN A 350 -8.73 -3.87 0.35
CA ASN A 350 -9.78 -4.75 -0.16
C ASN A 350 -11.12 -4.01 -0.35
N ASP A 351 -11.33 -2.98 0.47
CA ASP A 351 -12.49 -2.09 0.52
C ASP A 351 -12.70 -1.18 -0.70
N MET A 352 -11.74 -1.16 -1.63
CA MET A 352 -11.77 -0.32 -2.81
C MET A 352 -11.80 -1.20 -4.07
N PRO A 353 -13.00 -1.59 -4.56
CA PRO A 353 -13.14 -2.48 -5.72
C PRO A 353 -12.59 -1.88 -7.02
N VAL A 354 -12.34 -0.57 -7.06
CA VAL A 354 -11.75 0.09 -8.23
C VAL A 354 -10.22 -0.03 -8.22
N LYS A 355 -9.68 -0.69 -9.26
CA LYS A 355 -8.23 -0.90 -9.42
C LYS A 355 -7.50 0.39 -9.78
N ALA A 356 -6.27 0.56 -9.26
CA ALA A 356 -5.38 1.62 -9.69
C ALA A 356 -4.81 1.29 -11.07
N LYS A 357 -4.89 2.23 -12.02
CA LYS A 357 -4.38 2.07 -13.40
C LYS A 357 -2.86 1.87 -13.46
N ARG A 358 -2.15 2.43 -12.47
CA ARG A 358 -0.76 2.15 -12.14
C ARG A 358 -0.69 2.03 -10.62
N SER A 359 -0.27 0.87 -10.10
CA SER A 359 -0.13 0.65 -8.66
C SER A 359 1.16 1.29 -8.17
N THR A 360 1.08 2.15 -7.16
CA THR A 360 2.27 2.63 -6.43
C THR A 360 2.82 1.57 -5.47
N PHE A 361 2.00 0.60 -5.05
CA PHE A 361 2.38 -0.45 -4.10
C PHE A 361 3.43 -1.44 -4.64
N ASN A 362 3.62 -1.48 -5.96
CA ASN A 362 4.67 -2.29 -6.58
C ASN A 362 6.05 -1.61 -6.54
N TYR A 363 6.13 -0.36 -6.05
CA TYR A 363 7.38 0.37 -5.84
C TYR A 363 7.68 0.41 -4.34
N THR A 364 8.38 -0.61 -3.87
CA THR A 364 8.99 -0.61 -2.54
C THR A 364 10.03 0.52 -2.48
N LEU A 365 9.87 1.48 -1.56
CA LEU A 365 10.92 2.49 -1.36
C LEU A 365 12.17 1.78 -0.80
N PRO A 366 13.39 2.08 -1.30
CA PRO A 366 14.61 1.42 -0.86
C PRO A 366 14.80 1.35 0.67
N ILE A 367 14.30 2.33 1.43
CA ILE A 367 14.44 2.41 2.89
C ILE A 367 13.43 1.54 3.69
N THR A 368 12.36 1.01 3.08
CA THR A 368 11.27 0.32 3.80
C THR A 368 10.91 -1.01 3.15
N LEU A 369 10.90 -2.11 3.92
CA LEU A 369 10.51 -3.43 3.41
C LEU A 369 8.99 -3.65 3.53
N ASN A 370 8.25 -3.39 2.45
CA ASN A 370 6.87 -3.89 2.29
C ASN A 370 6.88 -5.38 1.90
N LYS A 371 7.33 -6.25 2.82
CA LYS A 371 6.99 -7.67 2.78
C LYS A 371 6.00 -7.96 3.90
N ALA A 372 4.78 -8.33 3.52
CA ALA A 372 4.05 -9.30 4.32
C ALA A 372 4.99 -10.51 4.52
N VAL A 373 5.09 -11.00 5.75
CA VAL A 373 5.86 -12.20 6.06
C VAL A 373 5.42 -13.29 5.07
N PRO A 374 6.34 -13.94 4.33
CA PRO A 374 5.96 -15.04 3.46
C PRO A 374 5.27 -16.10 4.31
N GLN A 375 3.96 -16.27 4.10
CA GLN A 375 3.21 -17.34 4.72
C GLN A 375 3.87 -18.65 4.27
N ALA A 376 4.20 -19.53 5.21
CA ALA A 376 4.88 -20.78 4.89
C ALA A 376 4.02 -21.56 3.89
N ALA A 377 4.57 -21.84 2.71
CA ALA A 377 3.83 -22.51 1.65
C ALA A 377 3.40 -23.89 2.12
N ASN A 378 2.09 -24.12 2.17
CA ASN A 378 1.53 -25.38 2.61
C ASN A 378 1.33 -26.29 1.39
N VAL A 379 1.60 -27.59 1.55
CA VAL A 379 1.59 -28.55 0.42
C VAL A 379 0.18 -28.72 -0.21
N THR A 380 -0.86 -28.24 0.48
CA THR A 380 -2.26 -28.24 0.05
C THR A 380 -2.60 -27.20 -1.02
N ASP A 381 -1.76 -26.18 -1.25
CA ASP A 381 -2.11 -25.02 -2.09
C ASP A 381 -1.75 -25.21 -3.59
N LEU A 382 -1.49 -26.45 -4.01
CA LEU A 382 -1.31 -26.81 -5.41
C LEU A 382 -2.68 -26.94 -6.10
N PRO A 383 -2.99 -26.12 -7.12
CA PRO A 383 -4.25 -26.26 -7.86
C PRO A 383 -4.26 -27.59 -8.64
N PRO A 384 -5.35 -28.38 -8.61
CA PRO A 384 -5.43 -29.63 -9.34
C PRO A 384 -5.44 -29.38 -10.86
N GLU A 385 -4.71 -30.22 -11.61
CA GLU A 385 -4.68 -30.16 -13.07
C GLU A 385 -6.05 -30.56 -13.67
N GLY A 386 -6.88 -29.56 -13.95
CA GLY A 386 -8.10 -29.72 -14.74
C GLY A 386 -7.79 -29.95 -16.23
N PRO A 387 -8.61 -30.75 -16.95
CA PRO A 387 -8.35 -31.09 -18.34
C PRO A 387 -8.42 -29.87 -19.26
N ALA A 388 -7.61 -29.88 -20.32
CA ALA A 388 -7.44 -28.77 -21.25
C ALA A 388 -8.75 -28.43 -22.01
N GLY A 389 -9.48 -27.44 -21.50
CA GLY A 389 -10.64 -26.86 -22.18
C GLY A 389 -10.25 -26.30 -23.55
N GLY A 390 -11.03 -26.66 -24.58
CA GLY A 390 -10.73 -26.31 -25.97
C GLY A 390 -10.59 -24.81 -26.18
N ARG A 391 -9.54 -24.40 -26.91
CA ARG A 391 -9.33 -23.01 -27.33
C ARG A 391 -10.42 -22.59 -28.32
N SER A 392 -11.52 -22.04 -27.80
CA SER A 392 -12.37 -21.15 -28.61
C SER A 392 -11.48 -20.08 -29.23
N ALA A 393 -11.64 -19.84 -30.53
CA ALA A 393 -10.90 -18.80 -31.22
C ALA A 393 -11.34 -17.43 -30.68
N ASN A 394 -10.54 -16.86 -29.77
CA ASN A 394 -10.78 -15.52 -29.23
C ASN A 394 -10.73 -14.51 -30.38
N ILE A 395 -11.90 -14.04 -30.83
CA ILE A 395 -12.03 -12.88 -31.70
C ILE A 395 -11.57 -11.67 -30.87
N THR A 396 -10.33 -11.22 -31.11
CA THR A 396 -9.72 -10.11 -30.39
C THR A 396 -10.37 -8.79 -30.79
N LYS A 397 -11.51 -8.46 -30.18
CA LYS A 397 -12.08 -7.12 -30.23
C LYS A 397 -11.19 -6.16 -29.45
N TYR A 398 -10.84 -5.04 -30.07
CA TYR A 398 -10.09 -3.94 -29.46
C TYR A 398 -11.00 -2.88 -28.84
N GLN A 399 -12.29 -2.93 -29.17
CA GLN A 399 -13.33 -2.06 -28.66
C GLN A 399 -13.42 -2.10 -27.11
N LEU A 400 -13.31 -0.92 -26.47
CA LEU A 400 -13.49 -0.76 -25.02
C LEU A 400 -14.99 -0.73 -24.65
N LYS A 401 -15.31 -1.12 -23.41
CA LYS A 401 -16.66 -0.94 -22.83
C LYS A 401 -17.00 0.53 -22.64
N ASP A 402 -18.27 0.91 -22.80
CA ASP A 402 -18.78 2.29 -22.62
C ASP A 402 -18.40 2.92 -21.27
N SER A 403 -18.38 2.11 -20.20
CA SER A 403 -17.93 2.51 -18.86
C SER A 403 -16.45 2.95 -18.79
N SER A 404 -15.70 2.85 -19.89
CA SER A 404 -14.33 3.39 -19.99
C SER A 404 -14.26 4.89 -20.23
N TYR A 405 -15.36 5.53 -20.62
CA TYR A 405 -15.43 6.98 -20.85
C TYR A 405 -16.76 7.64 -20.48
N ILE A 406 -17.83 6.88 -20.23
CA ILE A 406 -19.12 7.41 -19.73
C ILE A 406 -19.21 7.18 -18.22
N PHE A 407 -19.68 8.17 -17.46
CA PHE A 407 -20.05 8.04 -16.05
C PHE A 407 -21.58 8.00 -15.91
N ARG A 408 -22.09 7.03 -15.16
CA ARG A 408 -23.53 6.86 -14.86
C ARG A 408 -23.74 6.65 -13.36
N ASP A 409 -24.91 7.06 -12.87
CA ASP A 409 -25.32 6.74 -11.51
C ASP A 409 -25.35 5.22 -11.26
N GLY A 410 -25.08 4.81 -10.02
CA GLY A 410 -24.94 3.41 -9.60
C GLY A 410 -23.67 2.69 -10.12
N THR A 411 -22.89 3.29 -11.03
CA THR A 411 -21.72 2.63 -11.63
C THR A 411 -20.40 3.02 -10.97
N LEU A 412 -19.48 2.05 -10.87
CA LEU A 412 -18.10 2.31 -10.45
C LEU A 412 -17.21 2.54 -11.67
N PRO A 413 -16.31 3.55 -11.65
CA PRO A 413 -15.35 3.75 -12.73
C PRO A 413 -14.37 2.57 -12.79
N PRO A 414 -13.85 2.21 -13.98
CA PRO A 414 -12.93 1.07 -14.14
C PRO A 414 -11.55 1.31 -13.52
N HIS A 415 -11.17 2.58 -13.29
CA HIS A 415 -9.89 2.98 -12.71
C HIS A 415 -10.05 4.11 -11.69
N ARG A 416 -9.15 4.16 -10.69
CA ARG A 416 -9.15 5.20 -9.64
C ARG A 416 -8.90 6.63 -10.16
N GLN A 417 -8.36 6.76 -11.37
CA GLN A 417 -8.23 8.02 -12.09
C GLN A 417 -8.87 7.87 -13.48
N MET A 418 -9.77 8.78 -13.80
CA MET A 418 -10.51 8.87 -15.05
C MET A 418 -10.41 10.29 -15.64
N PHE A 419 -10.58 10.38 -16.96
CA PHE A 419 -10.68 11.64 -17.69
C PHE A 419 -11.99 11.59 -18.48
N TYR A 420 -13.03 12.18 -17.90
CA TYR A 420 -14.36 12.26 -18.50
C TYR A 420 -14.47 13.55 -19.31
N GLN A 421 -15.20 13.56 -20.43
CA GLN A 421 -15.68 14.83 -20.99
C GLN A 421 -17.02 15.18 -20.37
N LEU A 422 -17.35 16.47 -20.20
CA LEU A 422 -18.56 16.89 -19.48
C LEU A 422 -19.86 16.31 -20.08
N CYS A 423 -19.94 16.17 -21.40
CA CYS A 423 -21.06 15.53 -22.09
C CYS A 423 -21.18 14.02 -21.88
N ASP A 424 -20.12 13.35 -21.41
CA ASP A 424 -20.11 11.91 -21.10
C ASP A 424 -20.46 11.65 -19.61
N LEU A 425 -20.84 12.69 -18.86
CA LEU A 425 -21.37 12.59 -17.49
C LEU A 425 -22.91 12.49 -17.56
N ASP A 426 -23.41 11.26 -17.58
CA ASP A 426 -24.82 10.91 -17.76
C ASP A 426 -25.55 10.85 -16.41
N VAL A 427 -25.61 12.02 -15.75
CA VAL A 427 -26.24 12.24 -14.43
C VAL A 427 -26.89 13.63 -14.39
N GLU A 428 -28.16 13.69 -14.00
CA GLU A 428 -28.95 14.92 -14.07
C GLU A 428 -28.46 16.04 -13.14
N SER A 429 -28.08 15.69 -11.90
CA SER A 429 -27.50 16.66 -10.96
C SER A 429 -26.19 17.27 -11.47
N ILE A 430 -25.39 16.51 -12.22
CA ILE A 430 -24.15 16.98 -12.86
C ILE A 430 -24.47 17.90 -14.04
N ARG A 431 -25.44 17.54 -14.89
CA ARG A 431 -25.89 18.39 -16.01
C ARG A 431 -26.34 19.77 -15.53
N ASN A 432 -27.15 19.80 -14.48
CA ASN A 432 -27.62 21.04 -13.84
C ASN A 432 -26.50 21.93 -13.27
N VAL A 433 -25.34 21.35 -12.93
CA VAL A 433 -24.15 22.12 -12.52
C VAL A 433 -23.39 22.69 -13.71
N ILE A 434 -23.30 21.92 -14.81
CA ILE A 434 -22.64 22.36 -16.06
C ILE A 434 -23.45 23.46 -16.76
N SER A 435 -24.78 23.41 -16.69
CA SER A 435 -25.69 24.35 -17.36
C SER A 435 -25.93 25.66 -16.60
N ARG A 436 -25.28 25.88 -15.45
CA ARG A 436 -25.52 27.06 -14.58
C ARG A 436 -25.28 28.42 -15.27
N ASN A 437 -24.42 28.45 -16.28
CA ASN A 437 -24.07 29.64 -17.06
C ASN A 437 -24.33 29.48 -18.57
N ASP A 438 -25.24 28.59 -18.97
CA ASP A 438 -25.65 28.47 -20.39
C ASP A 438 -26.20 29.81 -20.90
N GLY A 439 -25.59 30.37 -21.96
CA GLY A 439 -25.93 31.67 -22.52
C GLY A 439 -25.30 32.87 -21.81
N GLN A 440 -24.34 32.64 -20.90
CA GLN A 440 -23.59 33.67 -20.16
C GLN A 440 -22.06 33.47 -20.27
N GLU A 441 -21.61 32.75 -21.30
CA GLU A 441 -20.20 32.48 -21.56
C GLU A 441 -19.50 33.66 -22.25
N GLU A 442 -18.96 34.59 -21.46
CA GLU A 442 -18.24 35.78 -21.99
C GLU A 442 -16.75 35.52 -22.27
N GLU A 443 -16.06 34.76 -21.41
CA GLU A 443 -14.61 34.49 -21.51
C GLU A 443 -14.31 33.00 -21.34
N CYS A 444 -13.29 32.50 -22.04
CA CYS A 444 -12.78 31.14 -21.90
C CYS A 444 -11.45 31.16 -21.12
N ASP A 445 -11.46 30.66 -19.88
CA ASP A 445 -10.29 30.58 -19.01
C ASP A 445 -9.39 29.33 -19.29
N GLU A 446 -8.08 29.39 -18.99
CA GLU A 446 -7.18 28.23 -19.22
C GLU A 446 -7.49 27.04 -18.30
N ARG A 447 -7.98 27.29 -17.08
CA ARG A 447 -8.25 26.26 -16.07
C ARG A 447 -9.69 25.76 -16.16
N ASP A 448 -10.66 26.65 -16.06
CA ASP A 448 -12.09 26.32 -15.93
C ASP A 448 -12.84 26.41 -17.28
N GLY A 449 -12.24 27.00 -18.32
CA GLY A 449 -12.79 27.09 -19.66
C GLY A 449 -13.99 28.02 -19.75
N TRP A 450 -15.07 27.53 -20.37
CA TRP A 450 -16.36 28.23 -20.44
C TRP A 450 -17.25 27.97 -19.21
N CYS A 451 -16.77 27.23 -18.21
CA CYS A 451 -17.51 26.97 -16.98
C CYS A 451 -17.23 28.05 -15.93
N LEU A 452 -18.18 28.31 -15.04
CA LEU A 452 -17.93 29.12 -13.84
C LEU A 452 -16.79 28.51 -13.01
N SER A 453 -16.01 29.34 -12.31
CA SER A 453 -14.96 28.80 -11.44
C SER A 453 -15.54 27.91 -10.34
N HIS A 454 -14.73 26.95 -9.87
CA HIS A 454 -15.13 25.85 -8.97
C HIS A 454 -16.15 24.84 -9.53
N THR A 455 -16.72 25.01 -10.73
CA THR A 455 -17.58 23.99 -11.37
C THR A 455 -16.90 22.62 -11.39
N SER A 456 -15.60 22.56 -11.70
CA SER A 456 -14.86 21.29 -11.73
C SER A 456 -14.68 20.64 -10.35
N ASP A 457 -14.80 21.39 -9.25
CA ASP A 457 -14.73 20.87 -7.88
C ASP A 457 -16.10 20.37 -7.41
N ASP A 458 -17.18 21.13 -7.64
CA ASP A 458 -18.57 20.69 -7.43
C ASP A 458 -18.83 19.34 -8.09
N LEU A 459 -18.41 19.18 -9.35
CA LEU A 459 -18.54 17.93 -10.10
C LEU A 459 -17.74 16.78 -9.47
N ARG A 460 -16.51 17.03 -9.00
CA ARG A 460 -15.71 16.01 -8.30
C ARG A 460 -16.36 15.58 -7.00
N ASP A 461 -17.02 16.48 -6.27
CA ASP A 461 -17.64 16.18 -4.99
C ASP A 461 -18.99 15.46 -5.14
N ILE A 462 -19.81 15.84 -6.11
CA ILE A 462 -21.01 15.08 -6.50
C ILE A 462 -20.62 13.65 -6.89
N MET A 463 -19.70 13.47 -7.85
CA MET A 463 -19.24 12.15 -8.30
C MET A 463 -18.62 11.33 -7.16
N SER A 464 -17.85 11.97 -6.27
CA SER A 464 -17.25 11.30 -5.10
C SER A 464 -18.31 10.84 -4.11
N SER A 465 -19.37 11.63 -3.88
CA SER A 465 -20.49 11.27 -3.02
C SER A 465 -21.25 10.06 -3.57
N MET A 466 -21.59 10.07 -4.86
CA MET A 466 -22.25 8.95 -5.54
C MET A 466 -21.42 7.66 -5.47
N ILE A 467 -20.11 7.73 -5.74
CA ILE A 467 -19.22 6.57 -5.65
C ILE A 467 -19.11 6.05 -4.21
N LYS A 468 -19.06 6.93 -3.20
CA LYS A 468 -19.12 6.52 -1.78
C LYS A 468 -20.42 5.79 -1.46
N GLN A 469 -21.57 6.27 -1.93
CA GLN A 469 -22.85 5.59 -1.76
C GLN A 469 -22.87 4.21 -2.43
N VAL A 470 -22.32 4.06 -3.64
CA VAL A 470 -22.22 2.75 -4.32
C VAL A 470 -21.27 1.79 -3.59
N ILE A 471 -20.15 2.27 -3.04
CA ILE A 471 -19.25 1.44 -2.23
C ILE A 471 -19.94 1.02 -0.93
N ARG A 472 -20.60 1.96 -0.22
CA ARG A 472 -21.39 1.68 0.98
C ARG A 472 -22.50 0.67 0.72
N ALA A 473 -23.25 0.79 -0.36
CA ALA A 473 -24.31 -0.15 -0.73
C ALA A 473 -23.81 -1.57 -1.01
N LYS A 474 -22.52 -1.73 -1.37
CA LYS A 474 -21.84 -3.02 -1.52
C LYS A 474 -21.23 -3.55 -0.23
N ARG A 475 -21.02 -2.71 0.80
CA ARG A 475 -20.64 -3.17 2.13
C ARG A 475 -21.88 -3.52 2.95
N SER A 476 -21.80 -4.60 3.71
CA SER A 476 -22.96 -5.16 4.39
C SER A 476 -22.59 -5.61 5.80
N GLY A 477 -23.22 -5.01 6.79
CA GLY A 477 -22.96 -5.25 8.20
C GLY A 477 -23.43 -4.07 9.03
N ASN A 478 -23.30 -4.19 10.35
CA ASN A 478 -23.47 -3.08 11.30
C ASN A 478 -24.82 -2.35 11.23
N TYR A 479 -25.87 -2.95 10.64
CA TYR A 479 -27.19 -2.31 10.47
C TYR A 479 -27.78 -1.83 11.81
N GLY A 480 -27.71 -2.66 12.86
CA GLY A 480 -28.14 -2.26 14.20
C GLY A 480 -27.32 -1.11 14.81
N LEU A 481 -26.04 -0.95 14.44
CA LEU A 481 -25.23 0.20 14.84
C LEU A 481 -25.63 1.47 14.06
N TRP A 482 -25.99 1.33 12.78
CA TRP A 482 -26.58 2.43 12.00
C TRP A 482 -27.95 2.87 12.55
N ASP A 483 -28.78 1.94 13.02
CA ASP A 483 -30.06 2.24 13.67
C ASP A 483 -29.85 2.97 15.00
N GLN A 484 -28.90 2.52 15.83
CA GLN A 484 -28.48 3.21 17.06
C GLN A 484 -27.96 4.63 16.76
N HIS A 485 -27.10 4.80 15.76
CA HIS A 485 -26.62 6.12 15.34
C HIS A 485 -27.74 7.02 14.82
N ALA A 486 -28.69 6.47 14.05
CA ALA A 486 -29.86 7.22 13.58
C ALA A 486 -30.74 7.68 14.76
N ALA A 487 -30.91 6.84 15.78
CA ALA A 487 -31.61 7.20 17.01
C ALA A 487 -30.87 8.29 17.81
N ILE A 488 -29.56 8.16 18.03
CA ILE A 488 -28.72 9.17 18.70
C ILE A 488 -28.80 10.51 17.95
N ALA A 489 -28.66 10.48 16.62
CA ALA A 489 -28.73 11.68 15.79
C ALA A 489 -30.15 12.28 15.75
N TRP A 490 -31.20 11.47 15.89
CA TRP A 490 -32.56 11.97 16.08
C TRP A 490 -32.72 12.63 17.45
N VAL A 491 -32.23 12.02 18.52
CA VAL A 491 -32.25 12.60 19.88
C VAL A 491 -31.51 13.93 19.87
N ASN A 492 -30.27 14.00 19.39
CA ASN A 492 -29.50 15.24 19.31
C ASN A 492 -30.23 16.37 18.56
N ARG A 493 -30.91 16.07 17.45
CA ARG A 493 -31.68 17.08 16.69
C ARG A 493 -32.98 17.52 17.38
N ASN A 494 -33.63 16.64 18.16
CA ASN A 494 -35.02 16.86 18.62
C ASN A 494 -35.17 17.05 20.14
N ILE A 495 -34.22 16.60 20.97
CA ILE A 495 -34.38 16.54 22.44
C ILE A 495 -34.66 17.90 23.09
N ARG A 496 -34.19 18.99 22.45
CA ARG A 496 -34.50 20.37 22.88
C ARG A 496 -36.01 20.67 22.91
N ALA A 497 -36.79 20.07 22.01
CA ALA A 497 -38.26 20.20 22.01
C ALA A 497 -38.93 19.45 23.17
N PHE A 498 -38.22 18.48 23.76
CA PHE A 498 -38.65 17.71 24.93
C PHE A 498 -38.03 18.25 26.25
N GLY A 499 -37.32 19.38 26.20
CA GLY A 499 -36.71 20.02 27.36
C GLY A 499 -35.33 19.49 27.79
N GLY A 500 -34.70 18.61 27.01
CA GLY A 500 -33.34 18.15 27.25
C GLY A 500 -32.27 18.94 26.50
N ASP A 501 -31.01 18.85 26.94
CA ASP A 501 -29.87 19.52 26.31
C ASP A 501 -29.22 18.62 25.24
N PRO A 502 -29.20 19.01 23.95
CA PRO A 502 -28.54 18.23 22.90
C PRO A 502 -27.02 18.16 23.02
N ASN A 503 -26.39 19.02 23.84
CA ASN A 503 -24.95 19.00 24.10
C ASN A 503 -24.57 18.07 25.27
N ASN A 504 -25.54 17.55 26.02
CA ASN A 504 -25.32 16.70 27.20
C ASN A 504 -26.06 15.37 27.02
N LEU A 505 -25.53 14.51 26.14
CA LEU A 505 -26.10 13.20 25.82
C LEU A 505 -25.19 12.08 26.32
N THR A 506 -25.66 11.33 27.31
CA THR A 506 -24.97 10.13 27.81
C THR A 506 -25.54 8.88 27.16
N ILE A 507 -24.66 8.03 26.62
CA ILE A 507 -25.02 6.70 26.10
C ILE A 507 -24.67 5.66 27.16
N PHE A 508 -25.58 4.75 27.47
CA PHE A 508 -25.34 3.62 28.36
C PHE A 508 -25.94 2.34 27.77
N GLY A 509 -25.35 1.18 28.10
CA GLY A 509 -25.78 -0.12 27.59
C GLY A 509 -25.07 -1.26 28.30
N GLU A 510 -25.56 -2.48 28.10
CA GLU A 510 -25.09 -3.71 28.76
C GLU A 510 -25.06 -4.86 27.73
N SER A 511 -24.24 -5.88 27.96
CA SER A 511 -24.10 -7.07 27.11
C SER A 511 -23.88 -6.74 25.62
N ALA A 512 -24.68 -7.34 24.71
CA ALA A 512 -24.60 -7.18 23.26
C ALA A 512 -24.85 -5.74 22.75
N GLY A 513 -25.23 -4.80 23.63
CA GLY A 513 -25.25 -3.37 23.32
C GLY A 513 -23.91 -2.81 22.80
N ALA A 514 -22.82 -3.58 22.91
CA ALA A 514 -21.51 -3.22 22.39
C ALA A 514 -21.11 -3.82 21.01
N VAL A 515 -21.77 -4.86 20.45
CA VAL A 515 -21.17 -5.68 19.33
C VAL A 515 -22.18 -6.56 18.50
N SER A 516 -22.30 -6.44 17.13
CA SER A 516 -23.10 -7.36 16.21
C SER A 516 -22.72 -7.53 14.66
N SER A 517 -22.51 -8.78 14.14
CA SER A 517 -22.03 -9.26 12.76
C SER A 517 -23.04 -10.11 11.94
N SER A 518 -22.64 -10.83 10.87
CA SER A 518 -23.54 -11.59 9.96
C SER A 518 -23.08 -12.93 9.32
N PHE A 519 -21.80 -13.34 9.28
CA PHE A 519 -21.32 -14.31 8.26
C PHE A 519 -21.89 -15.74 8.27
N GLN A 520 -22.08 -16.41 9.42
CA GLN A 520 -22.49 -17.84 9.42
C GLN A 520 -23.99 -18.04 9.07
N VAL A 521 -24.80 -16.98 9.05
CA VAL A 521 -26.24 -17.08 8.74
C VAL A 521 -26.48 -17.43 7.27
N ALA A 522 -25.63 -16.94 6.35
CA ALA A 522 -25.76 -17.16 4.91
C ALA A 522 -25.77 -18.65 4.51
N GLU A 523 -24.97 -19.46 5.19
CA GLU A 523 -24.85 -20.90 4.96
C GLU A 523 -26.12 -21.65 5.39
N LYS A 524 -26.67 -21.31 6.56
CA LYS A 524 -27.89 -21.96 7.10
C LYS A 524 -29.14 -21.67 6.27
N VAL A 525 -29.18 -20.55 5.54
CA VAL A 525 -30.31 -20.19 4.66
C VAL A 525 -30.07 -20.52 3.17
N GLY A 526 -28.97 -21.21 2.86
CA GLY A 526 -28.69 -21.69 1.49
C GLY A 526 -28.26 -20.61 0.49
N CYS A 527 -27.82 -19.43 0.95
CA CYS A 527 -27.27 -18.42 0.06
C CYS A 527 -25.84 -18.77 -0.40
N PRO A 528 -25.45 -18.41 -1.64
CA PRO A 528 -24.07 -18.53 -2.08
C PRO A 528 -23.17 -17.63 -1.23
N LYS A 529 -21.91 -18.03 -1.00
CA LYS A 529 -20.91 -17.27 -0.20
C LYS A 529 -20.07 -16.29 -1.06
N ASP A 530 -20.58 -15.88 -2.22
CA ASP A 530 -19.91 -15.02 -3.19
C ASP A 530 -20.52 -13.60 -3.24
N ASP A 531 -20.20 -12.81 -4.28
CA ASP A 531 -20.74 -11.46 -4.49
C ASP A 531 -22.28 -11.39 -4.52
N GLN A 532 -22.99 -12.52 -4.70
CA GLN A 532 -24.46 -12.59 -4.71
C GLN A 532 -25.06 -12.89 -3.33
N MET A 533 -24.24 -13.25 -2.32
CA MET A 533 -24.68 -13.58 -0.96
C MET A 533 -25.64 -12.55 -0.39
N MET A 534 -25.30 -11.28 -0.49
CA MET A 534 -26.09 -10.18 0.09
C MET A 534 -27.36 -9.84 -0.67
N ALA A 535 -27.41 -10.15 -1.97
CA ALA A 535 -28.65 -10.03 -2.74
C ALA A 535 -29.63 -11.15 -2.33
N CYS A 536 -29.12 -12.37 -2.16
CA CYS A 536 -29.88 -13.52 -1.66
C CYS A 536 -30.41 -13.28 -0.23
N LEU A 537 -29.55 -12.85 0.71
CA LEU A 537 -29.95 -12.57 2.10
C LEU A 537 -31.03 -11.50 2.23
N LYS A 538 -31.04 -10.49 1.36
CA LYS A 538 -32.07 -9.43 1.34
C LYS A 538 -33.43 -9.87 0.76
N LEU A 539 -33.48 -11.03 0.11
CA LEU A 539 -34.69 -11.59 -0.50
C LEU A 539 -35.34 -12.70 0.35
N ILE A 540 -34.67 -13.12 1.42
CA ILE A 540 -35.17 -14.15 2.35
C ILE A 540 -36.10 -13.52 3.38
N ASP A 541 -37.14 -14.26 3.76
CA ASP A 541 -38.07 -13.84 4.81
C ASP A 541 -37.35 -13.55 6.14
N ALA A 542 -37.69 -12.42 6.77
CA ALA A 542 -37.02 -11.95 7.97
C ALA A 542 -37.11 -12.93 9.15
N ASN A 543 -38.20 -13.71 9.26
CA ASN A 543 -38.35 -14.71 10.33
C ASN A 543 -37.42 -15.89 10.09
N VAL A 544 -37.31 -16.35 8.83
CA VAL A 544 -36.37 -17.42 8.44
C VAL A 544 -34.93 -16.99 8.68
N LEU A 545 -34.58 -15.75 8.36
CA LEU A 545 -33.24 -15.19 8.60
C LEU A 545 -32.92 -15.10 10.11
N THR A 546 -33.89 -14.67 10.92
CA THR A 546 -33.75 -14.61 12.38
C THR A 546 -33.59 -16.00 12.99
N LEU A 547 -34.38 -16.98 12.54
CA LEU A 547 -34.31 -18.37 13.02
C LEU A 547 -33.02 -19.09 12.58
N ALA A 548 -32.46 -18.76 11.42
CA ALA A 548 -31.13 -19.24 11.05
C ALA A 548 -30.02 -18.68 11.99
N GLY A 549 -30.24 -17.51 12.58
CA GLY A 549 -29.36 -16.92 13.60
C GLY A 549 -29.30 -17.68 14.93
N THR A 550 -30.12 -18.71 15.18
CA THR A 550 -30.16 -19.36 16.51
C THR A 550 -28.83 -20.03 16.88
N THR A 551 -28.26 -19.54 17.99
CA THR A 551 -27.16 -20.11 18.76
C THR A 551 -27.56 -21.46 19.36
N ALA A 552 -26.69 -22.47 19.27
CA ALA A 552 -26.87 -23.70 20.01
C ALA A 552 -26.55 -23.45 21.50
N LEU A 553 -27.52 -23.72 22.38
CA LEU A 553 -27.39 -23.51 23.84
C LEU A 553 -26.48 -24.53 24.56
N GLY A 554 -25.90 -25.48 23.82
CA GLY A 554 -24.87 -26.39 24.34
C GLY A 554 -23.51 -25.98 23.81
N GLY A 555 -22.62 -25.58 24.72
CA GLY A 555 -21.20 -25.38 24.42
C GLY A 555 -20.34 -26.54 24.91
N SER A 556 -19.03 -26.42 24.73
CA SER A 556 -18.05 -27.35 25.28
C SER A 556 -16.72 -26.63 25.57
N PRO A 557 -15.81 -27.18 26.39
CA PRO A 557 -14.51 -26.55 26.62
C PRO A 557 -13.64 -26.41 25.35
N SER A 558 -13.96 -27.14 24.27
CA SER A 558 -13.32 -27.04 22.96
C SER A 558 -14.09 -26.16 21.95
N THR A 559 -15.32 -25.76 22.26
CA THR A 559 -16.21 -24.92 21.44
C THR A 559 -17.14 -24.13 22.37
N PRO A 560 -16.65 -23.09 23.06
CA PRO A 560 -17.41 -22.35 24.06
C PRO A 560 -18.61 -21.62 23.44
N MET A 561 -19.67 -21.40 24.22
CA MET A 561 -20.93 -20.82 23.74
C MET A 561 -20.76 -19.42 23.14
N VAL A 562 -19.73 -18.67 23.54
CA VAL A 562 -19.40 -17.37 22.96
C VAL A 562 -19.07 -17.43 21.46
N ASP A 563 -18.48 -18.54 20.98
CA ASP A 563 -18.14 -18.72 19.56
C ASP A 563 -19.40 -18.97 18.69
N ASN A 564 -20.53 -19.32 19.33
CA ASN A 564 -21.83 -19.49 18.68
C ASN A 564 -22.62 -18.15 18.56
N LEU A 565 -22.05 -17.02 19.00
CA LEU A 565 -22.61 -15.67 18.80
C LEU A 565 -22.29 -15.15 17.38
N VAL A 566 -22.91 -15.77 16.39
CA VAL A 566 -22.74 -15.51 14.94
C VAL A 566 -22.89 -14.02 14.58
N LEU A 567 -23.67 -13.28 15.36
CA LEU A 567 -23.94 -11.87 15.18
C LEU A 567 -23.11 -11.03 16.20
N SER A 568 -21.77 -10.92 16.04
CA SER A 568 -20.80 -9.98 16.71
C SER A 568 -19.65 -9.42 15.80
N PRO A 569 -19.40 -8.08 15.71
CA PRO A 569 -19.48 -7.19 14.53
C PRO A 569 -18.31 -7.19 13.55
N VAL A 570 -18.55 -6.52 12.42
CA VAL A 570 -17.57 -6.37 11.35
C VAL A 570 -16.88 -5.00 11.41
N ILE A 571 -15.56 -5.03 11.35
CA ILE A 571 -14.76 -3.88 10.92
C ILE A 571 -15.09 -3.69 9.43
N ASP A 572 -15.88 -2.67 9.12
CA ASP A 572 -16.45 -2.44 7.79
C ASP A 572 -15.76 -1.31 7.01
N GLY A 573 -14.75 -0.66 7.60
CA GLY A 573 -14.04 0.45 6.97
C GLY A 573 -14.90 1.71 6.77
N ASP A 574 -16.02 1.84 7.51
CA ASP A 574 -16.96 2.98 7.40
C ASP A 574 -17.57 3.37 8.76
N PHE A 575 -18.39 2.51 9.38
CA PHE A 575 -18.91 2.72 10.74
C PHE A 575 -17.88 2.29 11.80
N LEU A 576 -17.23 1.15 11.56
CA LEU A 576 -16.05 0.68 12.30
C LEU A 576 -14.85 0.72 11.35
N PRO A 577 -14.13 1.86 11.26
CA PRO A 577 -13.09 2.08 10.25
C PRO A 577 -11.79 1.28 10.48
N ASP A 578 -11.57 0.77 11.69
CA ASP A 578 -10.44 -0.08 12.08
C ASP A 578 -10.85 -0.93 13.30
N HIS A 579 -9.96 -1.81 13.77
CA HIS A 579 -10.12 -2.53 15.02
C HIS A 579 -10.39 -1.55 16.19
N PRO A 580 -11.42 -1.76 17.04
CA PRO A 580 -11.81 -0.80 18.08
C PRO A 580 -10.66 -0.36 19.02
N GLY A 581 -9.70 -1.26 19.29
CA GLY A 581 -8.49 -0.94 20.07
C GLY A 581 -7.62 0.20 19.51
N ASN A 582 -7.73 0.53 18.22
CA ASN A 582 -7.03 1.64 17.58
C ASN A 582 -7.85 2.94 17.58
N LEU A 583 -9.16 2.87 17.91
CA LEU A 583 -10.13 3.94 17.72
C LEU A 583 -10.42 4.78 18.98
N PHE A 584 -9.79 4.47 20.12
CA PHE A 584 -9.97 5.23 21.37
C PHE A 584 -9.70 6.74 21.25
N HIS A 585 -8.91 7.17 20.25
CA HIS A 585 -8.69 8.59 19.96
C HIS A 585 -9.98 9.35 19.58
N ASN A 586 -10.99 8.67 19.01
CA ASN A 586 -12.29 9.27 18.68
C ASN A 586 -13.17 9.52 19.92
N ALA A 587 -12.78 8.97 21.07
CA ALA A 587 -13.49 9.01 22.34
C ALA A 587 -12.77 9.88 23.38
N ALA A 588 -11.71 10.61 22.99
CA ALA A 588 -10.85 11.37 23.89
C ALA A 588 -11.55 12.52 24.64
N ASP A 589 -12.52 13.17 23.99
CA ASP A 589 -13.28 14.31 24.53
C ASP A 589 -14.65 13.88 25.08
N SER A 590 -14.78 12.65 25.58
CA SER A 590 -16.03 12.11 26.12
C SER A 590 -15.80 11.48 27.49
N ASP A 591 -16.74 11.69 28.42
CA ASP A 591 -16.72 11.05 29.73
C ASP A 591 -17.10 9.56 29.61
N HIS A 592 -16.25 8.66 30.11
CA HIS A 592 -16.48 7.21 30.05
C HIS A 592 -16.53 6.57 31.43
N LEU A 593 -17.50 5.69 31.63
CA LEU A 593 -17.54 4.75 32.74
C LEU A 593 -17.63 3.32 32.18
N ALA A 594 -16.62 2.51 32.45
CA ALA A 594 -16.59 1.09 32.13
C ALA A 594 -16.57 0.26 33.41
N GLY A 595 -17.38 -0.80 33.46
CA GLY A 595 -17.51 -1.68 34.61
C GLY A 595 -17.89 -3.10 34.19
N VAL A 596 -17.65 -4.04 35.10
CA VAL A 596 -18.03 -5.45 34.96
C VAL A 596 -18.66 -5.91 36.28
N ASN A 597 -19.66 -6.79 36.21
CA ASN A 597 -20.24 -7.38 37.42
C ASN A 597 -19.35 -8.50 37.95
N SER A 598 -19.44 -8.75 39.26
CA SER A 598 -18.90 -9.97 39.82
C SER A 598 -19.58 -11.18 39.18
N MET A 599 -18.79 -12.11 38.63
CA MET A 599 -19.25 -13.30 37.90
C MET A 599 -19.95 -13.04 36.54
N ASP A 600 -19.65 -11.93 35.84
CA ASP A 600 -20.20 -11.63 34.49
C ASP A 600 -20.07 -12.78 33.47
N ALA A 601 -19.03 -13.61 33.57
CA ALA A 601 -18.83 -14.76 32.68
C ALA A 601 -19.72 -15.98 33.00
N HIS A 602 -20.39 -16.02 34.15
CA HIS A 602 -21.18 -17.17 34.61
C HIS A 602 -22.31 -17.61 33.65
N PRO A 603 -23.07 -16.70 32.99
CA PRO A 603 -24.08 -17.09 31.99
C PRO A 603 -23.49 -17.83 30.79
N PHE A 604 -22.21 -17.62 30.48
CA PHE A 604 -21.51 -18.26 29.37
C PHE A 604 -20.77 -19.54 29.79
N THR A 605 -20.13 -19.54 30.97
CA THR A 605 -19.37 -20.71 31.46
C THR A 605 -20.25 -21.82 32.03
N GLY A 606 -21.45 -21.53 32.50
CA GLY A 606 -22.41 -22.53 32.97
C GLY A 606 -22.77 -23.57 31.89
N PRO A 607 -23.21 -23.15 30.68
CA PRO A 607 -23.47 -24.04 29.55
C PRO A 607 -22.24 -24.79 29.00
N ASP A 608 -21.04 -24.23 29.15
CA ASP A 608 -19.80 -24.83 28.63
C ASP A 608 -19.26 -25.99 29.51
N ILE A 609 -19.68 -26.07 30.77
CA ILE A 609 -19.18 -27.04 31.75
C ILE A 609 -20.25 -28.13 32.00
N ILE A 610 -20.16 -29.22 31.24
CA ILE A 610 -20.98 -30.42 31.48
C ILE A 610 -20.50 -31.09 32.77
N TYR A 611 -21.30 -30.98 33.84
CA TYR A 611 -21.03 -31.66 35.11
C TYR A 611 -21.20 -33.18 34.96
N LEU A 612 -20.09 -33.93 35.04
CA LEU A 612 -20.11 -35.40 35.13
C LEU A 612 -20.50 -35.84 36.56
N GLY A 613 -21.77 -35.64 36.91
CA GLY A 613 -22.34 -36.04 38.20
C GLY A 613 -23.86 -36.18 38.09
N GLY A 614 -24.36 -37.42 38.19
CA GLY A 614 -25.79 -37.70 37.98
C GLY A 614 -26.69 -37.27 39.14
N ARG A 615 -27.90 -36.81 38.78
CA ARG A 615 -29.06 -36.48 39.63
C ARG A 615 -28.93 -35.25 40.54
N GLY A 616 -29.79 -34.26 40.28
CA GLY A 616 -30.23 -33.29 41.29
C GLY A 616 -30.44 -31.88 40.74
N LEU A 617 -31.71 -31.49 40.55
CA LEU A 617 -32.07 -30.07 40.57
C LEU A 617 -31.78 -29.56 42.00
N ILE A 618 -30.92 -28.56 42.16
CA ILE A 618 -30.81 -27.81 43.41
C ILE A 618 -30.99 -26.33 43.08
N GLY A 619 -32.17 -25.83 43.43
CA GLY A 619 -32.44 -24.40 43.46
C GLY A 619 -31.78 -23.72 44.66
N TYR A 620 -31.61 -22.41 44.53
CA TYR A 620 -31.15 -21.46 45.56
C TYR A 620 -31.39 -21.87 47.03
N LEU A 621 -30.30 -21.96 47.80
CA LEU A 621 -30.26 -21.59 49.22
C LEU A 621 -28.91 -20.93 49.51
N GLY A 622 -28.92 -19.74 50.12
CA GLY A 622 -27.70 -18.98 50.41
C GLY A 622 -27.03 -19.42 51.72
N GLY A 623 -25.69 -19.33 51.78
CA GLY A 623 -24.97 -19.44 53.06
C GLY A 623 -23.54 -19.98 52.96
N ARG A 624 -22.56 -19.09 53.18
CA ARG A 624 -21.18 -19.35 53.67
C ARG A 624 -20.28 -20.33 52.89
N TRP A 625 -19.37 -19.74 52.12
CA TRP A 625 -17.94 -20.06 52.02
C TRP A 625 -17.44 -21.44 52.50
N HIS A 626 -16.78 -22.17 51.59
CA HIS A 626 -15.51 -22.85 51.87
C HIS A 626 -14.52 -22.58 50.73
N SER A 627 -13.25 -22.37 51.07
CA SER A 627 -12.20 -21.97 50.13
C SER A 627 -11.77 -23.12 49.21
N VAL A 628 -11.79 -22.89 47.90
CA VAL A 628 -11.03 -23.69 46.92
C VAL A 628 -10.18 -22.73 46.11
N ARG A 629 -8.85 -22.79 46.29
CA ARG A 629 -7.88 -22.03 45.49
C ARG A 629 -7.76 -22.63 44.09
N CYS A 630 -8.39 -22.02 43.09
CA CYS A 630 -7.96 -22.20 41.71
C CYS A 630 -6.78 -21.27 41.41
N TRP A 631 -5.80 -21.77 40.65
CA TRP A 631 -4.61 -21.01 40.24
C TRP A 631 -4.96 -19.92 39.21
N PRO A 632 -4.16 -18.84 39.10
CA PRO A 632 -4.49 -17.74 38.22
C PRO A 632 -4.21 -18.09 36.75
N CYS A 633 -5.23 -17.93 35.89
CA CYS A 633 -5.01 -17.79 34.46
C CYS A 633 -4.26 -16.48 34.20
N ALA A 634 -3.05 -16.59 33.65
CA ALA A 634 -2.21 -15.44 33.36
C ALA A 634 -2.72 -14.69 32.12
N TRP A 635 -3.43 -13.57 32.32
CA TRP A 635 -3.62 -12.53 31.29
C TRP A 635 -3.75 -11.10 31.89
N CYS A 636 -3.08 -10.86 33.03
CA CYS A 636 -2.81 -9.52 33.57
C CYS A 636 -1.35 -9.44 34.03
N SER A 637 -0.45 -9.09 33.13
CA SER A 637 0.94 -8.74 33.48
C SER A 637 1.54 -7.80 32.43
N LEU A 638 1.13 -6.53 32.48
CA LEU A 638 1.89 -5.43 31.91
C LEU A 638 2.20 -4.43 33.02
N ASN A 639 3.49 -4.24 33.27
CA ASN A 639 3.99 -3.31 34.28
C ASN A 639 3.73 -1.87 33.86
N GLY A 640 3.11 -1.11 34.76
CA GLY A 640 2.94 0.33 34.67
C GLY A 640 2.77 0.89 36.08
N THR A 641 3.88 1.09 36.78
CA THR A 641 3.89 1.66 38.13
C THR A 641 3.38 3.11 38.09
N ALA A 642 2.16 3.31 38.58
CA ALA A 642 1.64 4.62 38.94
C ALA A 642 1.60 4.69 40.48
N ASP A 643 2.38 5.61 41.05
CA ASP A 643 2.39 5.85 42.49
C ASP A 643 1.03 6.40 42.93
N PHE A 644 0.31 5.63 43.74
CA PHE A 644 -0.86 6.11 44.48
C PHE A 644 -0.39 6.71 45.81
N THR A 645 -0.24 8.03 45.86
CA THR A 645 -0.23 8.78 47.11
C THR A 645 -1.66 9.06 47.56
N GLU A 646 -2.04 8.53 48.73
CA GLU A 646 -3.33 8.83 49.35
C GLU A 646 -3.43 10.33 49.72
N PRO A 647 -4.52 11.04 49.36
CA PRO A 647 -4.78 12.37 49.88
C PRO A 647 -5.42 12.26 51.27
N THR A 648 -4.68 12.62 52.31
CA THR A 648 -5.26 12.84 53.65
C THR A 648 -6.03 14.15 53.70
N GLU A 649 -7.33 14.09 54.02
CA GLU A 649 -8.10 15.28 54.39
C GLU A 649 -7.56 15.88 55.70
N SER A 650 -7.19 17.17 55.70
CA SER A 650 -7.47 18.07 56.83
C SER A 650 -7.26 19.55 56.51
N ASN A 651 -8.33 20.34 56.72
CA ASN A 651 -8.33 21.70 57.27
C ASN A 651 -7.17 22.68 56.91
N LYS A 652 -7.39 23.55 55.92
CA LYS A 652 -7.78 24.97 56.13
C LYS A 652 -7.90 25.77 54.84
#